data_AF-A0A5M9M481-F1
#
_entry.id   AF-A0A5M9M481-F1
#
_cell.length_a   1.000
_cell.length_b   1.000
_cell.length_c   1.000
_cell.angle_alpha   90.00
_cell.angle_beta   90.00
_cell.angle_gamma   90.00
#
_symmetry.space_group_name_H-M   'P 1'
#
loop_
_entity.id
_entity.type
_entity.pdbx_description
1 polymer ?
#
loop_
_entity_poly.entity_id
_entity_poly.type
_entity_poly.pdbx_seq_one_letter_code
_entity_poly.pdbx_strand_id
1 'polypeptide(L)'
;MSPLHSRSLSTDVYTSFGNSTYLAYNCPAIIDLDRDPDNRNTTCLDMQHVGEAYHNYQLYLNLWRERRNTSYPNEQQRPLPIGSLYDNTTLTGSWIEHWDLADNSKHHGRLVDNVTAVMPHGSMLTVSRYPANELPPPHSVSGEGSFELEASVLSPAVNVLCVGMTAHELAPLVFNEWPETKGKFNASHWPGKPENTPKEVPVYPDWLNRTVVDDFFFWGPDYGLDQRPPIFGKLPKPYNTLLNGTGNYPTQSIYLLGATPDDVHDPPYVLCGLRAKLTPRCSTRYNATANGAQLSTRCEDPNNPLQLDNAFPDAPDAAWEPDWKNVASEWATSLSLGTGITDGQSSNARLLMQLVPEKRRRDPLLPSLAEALAVMAGSALVLGSRGSPVQPGDAAASMGLQSFEARVRSIGYASGGTQRWQGIFYVILVFAFLTSAICLAFILFEVRGRQVTDFTDPQNLFTLAMNSPATPRLQGACGAGPQGRQLNERWVVAMEEQDEHYYLRPPGEAPRRRVKSMASMEVEDPKPAIRSSPHLELKAVYSRSLSSTQQVAPDAPIDRYAGDDLPALLARTDIHAVIIALAIGTQSPYIRAALSAGKHVLSEKPITEHVADAVALLQWYRETPMVATWAVAENWRYLDSLVHARSLMPRLGRLSQFRTLLYDNIGPKWHLARYFDTTWRQQPSHQGGYLLDYGVHSLAGTRLLLGDERIARVAAFTRSVNPALPPLDTMDAILQTESGLQGTVQFGLSTSLQDAGWTVVGEHGHLQVTMTRVVSVIDGDEEIVDFSADGLVVPNEVHAWGEALSRGRVNMQQSPEQGLADLELIEAMLQSAVEKGKPHDLCHQHVVTDFEKE
;
A
#
# COMPACT_ATOMS: atom_id res chain seq x y z
N MET A 1 -23.64 14.81 18.86
CA MET A 1 -22.36 14.72 19.58
C MET A 1 -22.52 15.45 20.90
N SER A 2 -22.08 14.88 22.02
CA SER A 2 -22.04 15.58 23.30
C SER A 2 -21.11 16.80 23.21
N PRO A 3 -21.37 17.90 23.93
CA PRO A 3 -20.45 19.03 24.00
C PRO A 3 -19.13 18.63 24.69
N LEU A 4 -18.04 19.34 24.38
CA LEU A 4 -16.77 19.21 25.10
C LEU A 4 -16.96 19.73 26.53
N HIS A 5 -16.69 18.89 27.53
CA HIS A 5 -16.77 19.25 28.94
C HIS A 5 -15.36 19.42 29.50
N SER A 6 -15.11 20.53 30.20
CA SER A 6 -13.88 20.67 30.98
C SER A 6 -13.89 19.70 32.16
N ARG A 7 -12.78 18.97 32.33
CA ARG A 7 -12.57 18.01 33.41
C ARG A 7 -11.11 18.09 33.87
N SER A 8 -10.88 17.98 35.16
CA SER A 8 -9.53 17.74 35.69
C SER A 8 -9.24 16.24 35.63
N LEU A 9 -8.13 15.88 34.98
CA LEU A 9 -7.67 14.50 34.87
C LEU A 9 -6.34 14.35 35.60
N SER A 10 -6.02 13.13 36.01
CA SER A 10 -4.78 12.84 36.72
C SER A 10 -3.99 11.71 36.07
N THR A 11 -2.67 11.74 36.28
CA THR A 11 -1.75 10.67 35.89
C THR A 11 -0.62 10.58 36.92
N ASP A 12 -0.05 9.39 37.06
CA ASP A 12 1.15 9.20 37.86
C ASP A 12 2.40 9.60 37.08
N VAL A 13 3.34 10.24 37.77
CA VAL A 13 4.68 10.56 37.29
C VAL A 13 5.68 9.66 38.02
N TYR A 14 6.41 8.85 37.24
CA TYR A 14 7.32 7.82 37.75
C TYR A 14 8.80 8.16 37.52
N THR A 15 9.10 9.04 36.56
CA THR A 15 10.48 9.28 36.08
C THR A 15 10.69 10.71 35.60
N SER A 16 11.95 11.14 35.47
CA SER A 16 12.35 12.28 34.62
C SER A 16 12.07 11.99 33.15
N PHE A 17 11.91 13.05 32.36
CA PHE A 17 11.80 12.96 30.91
C PHE A 17 13.11 12.39 30.33
N GLY A 18 13.01 11.47 29.36
CA GLY A 18 14.19 10.93 28.69
C GLY A 18 15.02 9.92 29.49
N ASN A 19 14.46 9.31 30.54
CA ASN A 19 15.16 8.26 31.30
C ASN A 19 15.21 6.92 30.54
N SER A 20 16.36 6.60 29.92
CA SER A 20 16.50 5.38 29.11
C SER A 20 16.35 4.09 29.91
N THR A 21 16.81 4.06 31.16
CA THR A 21 16.70 2.88 32.03
C THR A 21 15.24 2.53 32.32
N TYR A 22 14.42 3.55 32.61
CA TYR A 22 12.98 3.37 32.80
C TYR A 22 12.31 2.86 31.52
N LEU A 23 12.65 3.40 30.35
CA LEU A 23 12.11 2.94 29.08
C LEU A 23 12.45 1.49 28.78
N ALA A 24 13.73 1.12 28.95
CA ALA A 24 14.20 -0.24 28.74
C ALA A 24 13.50 -1.23 29.68
N TYR A 25 13.34 -0.88 30.97
CA TYR A 25 12.68 -1.74 31.96
C TYR A 25 11.20 -1.99 31.64
N ASN A 26 10.51 -1.01 31.05
CA ASN A 26 9.10 -1.12 30.66
C ASN A 26 8.89 -1.70 29.25
N CYS A 27 9.96 -2.06 28.55
CA CYS A 27 9.87 -2.70 27.25
C CYS A 27 9.53 -4.20 27.41
N PRO A 28 8.55 -4.75 26.66
CA PRO A 28 8.13 -6.15 26.79
C PRO A 28 9.13 -7.10 26.12
N ALA A 29 10.30 -7.29 26.73
CA ALA A 29 11.36 -8.16 26.22
C ALA A 29 10.93 -9.64 26.23
N ILE A 30 11.06 -10.31 25.08
CA ILE A 30 10.69 -11.73 24.89
C ILE A 30 11.74 -12.68 25.48
N ILE A 31 13.02 -12.29 25.47
CA ILE A 31 14.10 -13.07 26.04
C ILE A 31 14.03 -12.97 27.56
N ASP A 32 14.18 -14.08 28.27
CA ASP A 32 14.14 -14.11 29.74
C ASP A 32 15.40 -13.53 30.40
N LEU A 33 15.27 -13.06 31.66
CA LEU A 33 16.35 -12.46 32.46
C LEU A 33 17.53 -13.41 32.72
N ASP A 34 17.30 -14.71 32.77
CA ASP A 34 18.34 -15.72 32.97
C ASP A 34 19.20 -15.94 31.71
N ARG A 35 18.63 -15.69 30.53
CA ARG A 35 19.30 -15.86 29.23
C ARG A 35 20.11 -14.65 28.80
N ASP A 36 19.62 -13.45 29.11
CA ASP A 36 20.33 -12.19 28.85
C ASP A 36 20.08 -11.21 30.01
N PRO A 37 20.87 -11.29 31.09
CA PRO A 37 20.67 -10.48 32.28
C PRO A 37 21.01 -9.00 32.05
N ASP A 38 21.88 -8.70 31.08
CA ASP A 38 22.48 -7.38 30.92
C ASP A 38 21.79 -6.55 29.84
N ASN A 39 21.35 -7.15 28.72
CA ASN A 39 20.95 -6.40 27.52
C ASN A 39 19.54 -6.68 27.01
N ARG A 40 18.76 -7.58 27.63
CA ARG A 40 17.42 -7.95 27.12
C ARG A 40 16.48 -6.75 26.95
N ASN A 41 16.54 -5.83 27.91
CA ASN A 41 15.64 -4.68 28.01
C ASN A 41 16.05 -3.60 27.02
N THR A 42 17.35 -3.31 26.91
CA THR A 42 17.91 -2.37 25.94
C THR A 42 17.76 -2.88 24.51
N THR A 43 17.97 -4.17 24.27
CA THR A 43 17.72 -4.80 22.96
C THR A 43 16.26 -4.65 22.52
N CYS A 44 15.31 -4.85 23.44
CA CYS A 44 13.88 -4.61 23.18
C CYS A 44 13.63 -3.14 22.78
N LEU A 45 14.21 -2.20 23.54
CA LEU A 45 14.07 -0.77 23.28
C LEU A 45 14.70 -0.36 21.94
N ASP A 46 15.87 -0.88 21.59
CA ASP A 46 16.55 -0.64 20.32
C ASP A 46 15.72 -1.14 19.13
N MET A 47 15.10 -2.32 19.25
CA MET A 47 14.18 -2.84 18.23
C MET A 47 12.95 -1.95 18.05
N GLN A 48 12.42 -1.39 19.14
CA GLN A 48 11.31 -0.44 19.07
C GLN A 48 11.75 0.89 18.43
N HIS A 49 12.91 1.41 18.82
CA HIS A 49 13.47 2.63 18.25
C HIS A 49 13.69 2.53 16.74
N VAL A 50 14.30 1.45 16.25
CA VAL A 50 14.56 1.27 14.82
C VAL A 50 13.26 1.12 14.01
N GLY A 51 12.31 0.33 14.52
CA GLY A 51 11.02 0.11 13.86
C GLY A 51 10.21 1.40 13.71
N GLU A 52 10.05 2.14 14.79
CA GLU A 52 9.25 3.38 14.80
C GLU A 52 9.94 4.51 14.01
N ALA A 53 11.25 4.71 14.16
CA ALA A 53 11.95 5.80 13.50
C ALA A 53 11.98 5.63 11.96
N TYR A 54 12.19 4.40 11.46
CA TYR A 54 12.14 4.15 10.02
C TYR A 54 10.72 4.26 9.47
N HIS A 55 9.71 3.83 10.22
CA HIS A 55 8.32 4.04 9.84
C HIS A 55 7.99 5.54 9.75
N ASN A 56 8.34 6.33 10.78
CA ASN A 56 8.16 7.79 10.78
C ASN A 56 8.85 8.43 9.59
N TYR A 57 10.09 8.01 9.29
CA TYR A 57 10.85 8.56 8.18
C TYR A 57 10.17 8.29 6.82
N GLN A 58 9.75 7.04 6.60
CA GLN A 58 9.07 6.65 5.36
C GLN A 58 7.74 7.39 5.19
N LEU A 59 6.93 7.51 6.25
CA LEU A 59 5.69 8.29 6.21
C LEU A 59 5.97 9.75 5.83
N TYR A 60 6.97 10.37 6.45
CA TYR A 60 7.31 11.77 6.19
C TYR A 60 7.81 12.00 4.77
N LEU A 61 8.69 11.12 4.26
CA LEU A 61 9.15 11.17 2.87
C LEU A 61 8.01 10.93 1.87
N ASN A 62 7.04 10.09 2.21
CA ASN A 62 5.84 9.88 1.39
C ASN A 62 4.97 11.13 1.33
N LEU A 63 4.78 11.85 2.45
CA LEU A 63 4.07 13.14 2.47
C LEU A 63 4.74 14.17 1.56
N TRP A 64 6.06 14.24 1.59
CA TRP A 64 6.83 15.09 0.66
C TRP A 64 6.68 14.64 -0.79
N ARG A 65 6.67 13.33 -1.06
CA ARG A 65 6.50 12.78 -2.40
C ARG A 65 5.12 13.07 -3.00
N GLU A 66 4.05 12.89 -2.23
CA GLU A 66 2.66 13.15 -2.66
C GLU A 66 2.44 14.62 -3.01
N ARG A 67 3.23 15.52 -2.40
CA ARG A 67 3.10 16.96 -2.54
C ARG A 67 4.17 17.59 -3.45
N ARG A 68 4.87 16.80 -4.27
CA ARG A 68 5.94 17.28 -5.18
C ARG A 68 5.52 18.38 -6.16
N ASN A 69 4.23 18.56 -6.43
CA ASN A 69 3.72 19.62 -7.31
C ASN A 69 3.36 20.90 -6.55
N THR A 70 3.55 20.94 -5.24
CA THR A 70 3.24 22.08 -4.37
C THR A 70 4.53 22.56 -3.70
N SER A 71 4.91 23.80 -3.97
CA SER A 71 6.06 24.44 -3.33
C SER A 71 5.68 24.95 -1.94
N TYR A 72 6.46 24.63 -0.92
CA TYR A 72 6.28 25.11 0.46
C TYR A 72 7.40 26.04 0.87
N PRO A 73 7.33 27.34 0.50
CA PRO A 73 8.35 28.31 0.89
C PRO A 73 8.27 28.65 2.39
N ASN A 74 7.10 28.51 3.00
CA ASN A 74 6.84 28.91 4.39
C ASN A 74 6.77 27.68 5.30
N GLU A 75 7.42 27.76 6.47
CA GLU A 75 7.54 26.66 7.44
C GLU A 75 6.18 26.12 7.92
N GLN A 76 5.20 27.00 8.12
CA GLN A 76 3.84 26.67 8.57
C GLN A 76 3.03 25.84 7.54
N GLN A 77 3.46 25.82 6.28
CA GLN A 77 2.79 25.08 5.21
C GLN A 77 3.47 23.74 4.93
N ARG A 78 4.68 23.53 5.47
CA ARG A 78 5.43 22.28 5.30
C ARG A 78 4.72 21.13 6.04
N PRO A 79 4.90 19.87 5.60
CA PRO A 79 4.37 18.72 6.32
C PRO A 79 4.80 18.72 7.79
N LEU A 80 3.82 18.50 8.68
CA LEU A 80 4.05 18.41 10.11
C LEU A 80 4.83 17.13 10.45
N PRO A 81 5.53 17.09 11.60
CA PRO A 81 6.13 15.86 12.10
C PRO A 81 5.05 14.79 12.25
N ILE A 82 5.27 13.60 11.69
CA ILE A 82 4.31 12.50 11.71
C ILE A 82 5.00 11.22 12.16
N GLY A 83 4.24 10.34 12.81
CA GLY A 83 4.73 9.01 13.14
C GLY A 83 3.63 8.04 13.51
N SER A 84 4.04 6.86 13.96
CA SER A 84 3.13 5.88 14.56
C SER A 84 3.73 5.28 15.83
N LEU A 85 2.85 4.90 16.76
CA LEU A 85 3.16 4.08 17.93
C LEU A 85 2.26 2.85 17.92
N TYR A 86 2.87 1.69 18.19
CA TYR A 86 2.19 0.40 18.32
C TYR A 86 1.25 0.04 17.14
N ASP A 87 1.57 0.50 15.93
CA ASP A 87 0.85 0.30 14.67
C ASP A 87 -0.63 0.77 14.61
N ASN A 88 -1.19 1.24 15.73
CA ASN A 88 -2.59 1.60 15.87
C ASN A 88 -2.82 3.06 16.27
N THR A 89 -1.76 3.77 16.65
CA THR A 89 -1.83 5.16 17.09
C THR A 89 -1.02 6.04 16.15
N THR A 90 -1.69 6.93 15.43
CA THR A 90 -1.03 7.93 14.58
C THR A 90 -0.58 9.11 15.43
N LEU A 91 0.68 9.50 15.28
CA LEU A 91 1.26 10.68 15.91
C LEU A 91 1.29 11.86 14.93
N THR A 92 0.92 13.05 15.39
CA THR A 92 1.07 14.30 14.62
C THR A 92 1.62 15.41 15.49
N GLY A 93 2.86 15.82 15.25
CA GLY A 93 3.53 16.90 15.96
C GLY A 93 3.24 18.29 15.39
N SER A 94 4.02 19.26 15.85
CA SER A 94 4.02 20.63 15.36
C SER A 94 5.45 21.16 15.31
N TRP A 95 5.76 22.00 14.31
CA TRP A 95 6.99 22.78 14.30
C TRP A 95 6.79 24.02 15.16
N ILE A 96 7.76 24.34 16.01
CA ILE A 96 7.81 25.58 16.80
C ILE A 96 9.16 26.26 16.59
N GLU A 97 9.30 27.50 17.07
CA GLU A 97 10.53 28.27 16.95
C GLU A 97 10.91 28.42 15.46
N HIS A 98 10.07 29.11 14.69
CA HIS A 98 10.24 29.23 13.24
C HIS A 98 11.49 30.02 12.87
N TRP A 99 12.52 29.33 12.33
CA TRP A 99 13.76 29.95 11.84
C TRP A 99 13.83 29.89 10.31
N ASP A 100 13.95 31.05 9.67
CA ASP A 100 14.29 31.11 8.26
C ASP A 100 15.75 30.67 8.05
N LEU A 101 15.92 29.52 7.37
CA LEU A 101 17.23 28.92 7.14
C LEU A 101 18.15 29.85 6.34
N ALA A 102 17.61 30.53 5.32
CA ALA A 102 18.41 31.38 4.45
C ALA A 102 18.89 32.62 5.18
N ASP A 103 18.02 33.26 5.98
CA ASP A 103 18.38 34.42 6.78
C ASP A 103 19.34 34.05 7.90
N ASN A 104 19.10 32.95 8.61
CA ASN A 104 20.00 32.47 9.67
C ASN A 104 21.38 32.09 9.10
N SER A 105 21.40 31.38 7.97
CA SER A 105 22.64 31.01 7.30
C SER A 105 23.40 32.23 6.74
N LYS A 106 22.67 33.23 6.26
CA LYS A 106 23.26 34.50 5.80
C LYS A 106 23.84 35.31 6.95
N HIS A 107 23.14 35.37 8.09
CA HIS A 107 23.60 36.09 9.29
C HIS A 107 24.92 35.53 9.81
N HIS A 108 25.06 34.20 9.86
CA HIS A 108 26.25 33.53 10.36
C HIS A 108 27.30 33.21 9.27
N GLY A 109 27.02 33.52 8.00
CA GLY A 109 27.94 33.27 6.89
C GLY A 109 28.23 31.79 6.59
N ARG A 110 27.38 30.87 7.06
CA ARG A 110 27.52 29.40 6.91
C ARG A 110 26.14 28.74 6.89
N LEU A 111 26.04 27.47 6.50
CA LEU A 111 24.78 26.73 6.64
C LEU A 111 24.43 26.59 8.13
N VAL A 112 23.25 27.06 8.53
CA VAL A 112 22.67 26.87 9.86
C VAL A 112 21.21 26.46 9.69
N ASP A 113 20.93 25.18 9.91
CA ASP A 113 19.58 24.60 9.87
C ASP A 113 19.15 24.27 11.30
N ASN A 114 18.19 25.02 11.83
CA ASN A 114 17.73 24.92 13.22
C ASN A 114 16.23 24.65 13.23
N VAL A 115 15.83 23.49 13.71
CA VAL A 115 14.45 23.04 13.68
C VAL A 115 14.07 22.43 15.02
N THR A 116 12.88 22.79 15.52
CA THR A 116 12.33 22.22 16.75
C THR A 116 10.98 21.55 16.46
N ALA A 117 10.91 20.23 16.63
CA ALA A 117 9.67 19.45 16.54
C ALA A 117 9.11 19.21 17.93
N VAL A 118 7.83 19.52 18.13
CA VAL A 118 7.09 19.14 19.33
C VAL A 118 6.21 17.94 19.01
N MET A 119 6.25 16.94 19.89
CA MET A 119 5.42 15.75 19.81
C MET A 119 4.47 15.70 21.00
N PRO A 120 3.34 14.98 20.91
CA PRO A 120 2.38 14.92 21.99
C PRO A 120 2.91 14.14 23.20
N HIS A 121 2.45 14.47 24.40
CA HIS A 121 2.93 13.82 25.62
C HIS A 121 2.46 12.36 25.74
N GLY A 122 3.41 11.43 25.96
CA GLY A 122 3.19 9.99 25.95
C GLY A 122 2.26 9.48 27.05
N SER A 123 2.19 10.15 28.21
CA SER A 123 1.25 9.80 29.29
C SER A 123 -0.24 9.89 28.88
N MET A 124 -0.57 10.57 27.77
CA MET A 124 -1.95 10.59 27.26
C MET A 124 -2.43 9.22 26.76
N LEU A 125 -1.51 8.31 26.42
CA LEU A 125 -1.86 6.94 26.03
C LEU A 125 -2.40 6.12 27.20
N THR A 126 -2.06 6.48 28.44
CA THR A 126 -2.44 5.75 29.66
C THR A 126 -3.54 6.44 30.46
N VAL A 127 -3.90 7.69 30.14
CA VAL A 127 -4.88 8.50 30.90
C VAL A 127 -6.26 7.85 30.97
N SER A 128 -6.70 7.14 29.92
CA SER A 128 -8.00 6.46 29.89
C SER A 128 -8.04 5.19 30.71
N ARG A 129 -6.87 4.58 31.00
CA ARG A 129 -6.73 3.40 31.84
C ARG A 129 -6.56 3.76 33.31
N TYR A 130 -6.38 5.05 33.63
CA TYR A 130 -6.20 5.52 34.99
C TYR A 130 -7.54 5.51 35.75
N PRO A 131 -7.71 4.71 36.82
CA PRO A 131 -9.02 4.49 37.44
C PRO A 131 -9.72 5.77 37.92
N ALA A 132 -8.97 6.76 38.42
CA ALA A 132 -9.54 8.00 38.94
C ALA A 132 -10.18 8.90 37.87
N ASN A 133 -9.84 8.69 36.59
CA ASN A 133 -10.33 9.52 35.49
C ASN A 133 -11.69 9.08 34.95
N GLU A 134 -12.16 7.88 35.29
CA GLU A 134 -13.46 7.32 34.87
C GLU A 134 -13.75 7.54 33.36
N LEU A 135 -12.73 7.36 32.52
CA LEU A 135 -12.89 7.45 31.07
C LEU A 135 -13.24 6.05 30.52
N PRO A 136 -14.20 5.94 29.58
CA PRO A 136 -14.54 4.65 29.01
C PRO A 136 -13.36 4.08 28.23
N PRO A 137 -13.02 2.79 28.38
CA PRO A 137 -12.00 2.17 27.56
C PRO A 137 -12.46 2.09 26.09
N PRO A 138 -11.55 2.31 25.12
CA PRO A 138 -11.90 2.34 23.70
C PRO A 138 -12.31 0.98 23.10
N HIS A 139 -12.20 -0.12 23.85
CA HIS A 139 -12.44 -1.50 23.38
C HIS A 139 -13.78 -2.10 23.82
N SER A 140 -14.84 -1.30 23.97
CA SER A 140 -16.15 -1.89 24.26
C SER A 140 -16.79 -2.46 22.97
N VAL A 141 -17.30 -3.69 23.08
CA VAL A 141 -17.75 -4.57 21.98
C VAL A 141 -18.94 -3.97 21.18
N SER A 142 -19.60 -2.93 21.70
CA SER A 142 -20.75 -2.26 21.09
C SER A 142 -20.39 -1.02 20.23
N GLY A 143 -19.11 -0.64 20.12
CA GLY A 143 -18.72 0.64 19.52
C GLY A 143 -18.95 1.85 20.44
N GLU A 144 -19.36 1.60 21.69
CA GLU A 144 -19.37 2.59 22.77
C GLU A 144 -17.92 2.76 23.29
N GLY A 145 -17.47 3.99 23.53
CA GLY A 145 -16.14 4.22 24.13
C GLY A 145 -15.15 4.99 23.26
N SER A 146 -15.55 5.46 22.08
CA SER A 146 -14.77 6.49 21.40
C SER A 146 -14.77 7.76 22.23
N PHE A 147 -13.60 8.35 22.48
CA PHE A 147 -13.50 9.62 23.17
C PHE A 147 -12.47 10.52 22.52
N GLU A 148 -12.72 11.81 22.65
CA GLU A 148 -11.81 12.86 22.30
C GLU A 148 -11.43 13.63 23.56
N LEU A 149 -10.14 13.85 23.73
CA LEU A 149 -9.51 14.52 24.84
C LEU A 149 -8.57 15.58 24.28
N GLU A 150 -8.63 16.81 24.78
CA GLU A 150 -7.58 17.83 24.61
C GLU A 150 -7.09 18.21 26.00
N ALA A 151 -5.79 18.11 26.25
CA ALA A 151 -5.17 18.22 27.56
C ALA A 151 -4.14 19.35 27.60
N SER A 152 -4.16 20.11 28.69
CA SER A 152 -3.17 21.14 29.03
C SER A 152 -2.01 20.50 29.79
N VAL A 153 -1.04 19.99 29.02
CA VAL A 153 0.13 19.27 29.53
C VAL A 153 1.39 19.72 28.81
N LEU A 154 2.53 19.64 29.51
CA LEU A 154 3.84 19.82 28.90
C LEU A 154 4.00 18.86 27.71
N SER A 155 4.53 19.34 26.59
CA SER A 155 4.75 18.54 25.40
C SER A 155 6.26 18.36 25.16
N PRO A 156 6.76 17.15 24.89
CA PRO A 156 8.18 16.96 24.61
C PRO A 156 8.56 17.55 23.25
N ALA A 157 9.69 18.25 23.20
CA ALA A 157 10.23 18.90 22.02
C ALA A 157 11.67 18.49 21.78
N VAL A 158 12.01 18.12 20.54
CA VAL A 158 13.38 17.85 20.11
C VAL A 158 13.84 18.98 19.20
N ASN A 159 15.00 19.55 19.54
CA ASN A 159 15.69 20.54 18.72
C ASN A 159 16.86 19.87 18.01
N VAL A 160 16.91 20.06 16.69
CA VAL A 160 17.98 19.59 15.83
C VAL A 160 18.63 20.82 15.19
N LEU A 161 19.89 21.05 15.55
CA LEU A 161 20.70 22.14 15.02
C LEU A 161 21.84 21.56 14.18
N CYS A 162 21.85 21.85 12.89
CA CYS A 162 22.87 21.40 11.93
C CYS A 162 23.65 22.60 11.38
N VAL A 163 24.97 22.55 11.50
CA VAL A 163 25.87 23.63 11.05
C VAL A 163 26.88 23.09 10.04
N GLY A 164 27.03 23.78 8.91
CA GLY A 164 28.02 23.45 7.89
C GLY A 164 29.44 23.75 8.37
N MET A 165 30.37 22.82 8.13
CA MET A 165 31.75 22.86 8.61
C MET A 165 32.75 22.43 7.53
N THR A 166 33.90 23.09 7.46
CA THR A 166 35.05 22.66 6.64
C THR A 166 35.90 21.61 7.36
N ALA A 167 36.71 20.84 6.62
CA ALA A 167 37.67 19.91 7.22
C ALA A 167 38.65 20.61 8.19
N HIS A 168 39.04 21.86 7.89
CA HIS A 168 39.94 22.63 8.75
C HIS A 168 39.27 23.06 10.05
N GLU A 169 38.01 23.49 10.01
CA GLU A 169 37.24 23.83 11.21
C GLU A 169 36.91 22.60 12.07
N LEU A 170 36.83 21.41 11.47
CA LEU A 170 36.60 20.14 12.16
C LEU A 170 37.88 19.50 12.73
N ALA A 171 39.05 19.85 12.21
CA ALA A 171 40.33 19.29 12.65
C ALA A 171 40.51 19.26 14.19
N PRO A 172 40.04 20.26 14.97
CA PRO A 172 40.14 20.19 16.42
C PRO A 172 39.24 19.15 17.09
N LEU A 173 38.15 18.74 16.43
CA LEU A 173 37.19 17.73 16.91
C LEU A 173 37.51 16.32 16.38
N VAL A 174 38.47 16.18 15.46
CA VAL A 174 38.77 14.90 14.80
C VAL A 174 40.13 14.39 15.25
N PHE A 175 40.12 13.30 16.00
CA PHE A 175 41.32 12.68 16.56
C PHE A 175 42.39 12.35 15.52
N ASN A 176 42.01 11.84 14.35
CA ASN A 176 42.96 11.53 13.29
C ASN A 176 43.55 12.77 12.58
N GLU A 177 43.09 13.98 12.90
CA GLU A 177 43.63 15.24 12.37
C GLU A 177 44.58 15.95 13.35
N TRP A 178 44.65 15.52 14.61
CA TRP A 178 45.54 16.15 15.58
C TRP A 178 47.02 15.82 15.30
N PRO A 179 47.96 16.75 15.60
CA PRO A 179 49.37 16.58 15.27
C PRO A 179 50.01 15.29 15.79
N GLU A 180 49.64 14.84 16.99
CA GLU A 180 50.26 13.68 17.65
C GLU A 180 49.61 12.33 17.31
N THR A 181 48.39 12.35 16.78
CA THR A 181 47.55 11.16 16.56
C THR A 181 47.18 10.94 15.10
N LYS A 182 47.66 11.81 14.20
CA LYS A 182 47.45 11.68 12.76
C LYS A 182 47.90 10.33 12.20
N GLY A 183 46.98 9.63 11.55
CA GLY A 183 47.19 8.29 11.00
C GLY A 183 47.16 7.16 12.03
N LYS A 184 46.90 7.44 13.31
CA LYS A 184 46.85 6.43 14.38
C LYS A 184 45.45 5.94 14.72
N PHE A 185 44.41 6.47 14.05
CA PHE A 185 43.04 6.04 14.26
C PHE A 185 42.83 4.56 13.86
N ASN A 186 42.19 3.79 14.75
CA ASN A 186 41.78 2.41 14.50
C ASN A 186 40.33 2.23 14.95
N ALA A 187 39.43 1.93 14.01
CA ALA A 187 38.00 1.79 14.25
C ALA A 187 37.68 0.68 15.27
N SER A 188 38.43 -0.43 15.29
CA SER A 188 38.20 -1.55 16.22
C SER A 188 38.56 -1.22 17.66
N HIS A 189 39.33 -0.14 17.89
CA HIS A 189 39.75 0.33 19.20
C HIS A 189 39.17 1.72 19.52
N TRP A 190 38.32 2.27 18.63
CA TRP A 190 37.71 3.58 18.83
C TRP A 190 36.58 3.45 19.85
N PRO A 191 36.61 4.21 20.95
CA PRO A 191 35.87 3.85 22.15
C PRO A 191 34.36 3.92 21.95
N GLY A 192 33.68 2.86 22.37
CA GLY A 192 32.29 2.90 22.84
C GLY A 192 32.16 3.02 24.37
N LYS A 193 33.28 2.91 25.11
CA LYS A 193 33.33 2.99 26.60
C LYS A 193 34.54 3.83 27.08
N PRO A 194 34.42 4.55 28.21
CA PRO A 194 35.50 5.41 28.73
C PRO A 194 36.84 4.70 28.94
N GLU A 195 36.80 3.44 29.37
CA GLU A 195 37.98 2.59 29.65
C GLU A 195 38.84 2.24 28.43
N ASN A 196 38.29 2.36 27.22
CA ASN A 196 38.97 2.10 25.95
C ASN A 196 39.38 3.40 25.23
N THR A 197 39.16 4.55 25.86
CA THR A 197 39.51 5.85 25.27
C THR A 197 41.04 5.98 25.14
N PRO A 198 41.59 6.30 23.95
CA PRO A 198 43.03 6.52 23.79
C PRO A 198 43.56 7.55 24.79
N LYS A 199 44.77 7.33 25.33
CA LYS A 199 45.37 8.22 26.35
C LYS A 199 45.62 9.64 25.84
N GLU A 200 45.70 9.78 24.52
CA GLU A 200 45.88 11.03 23.79
C GLU A 200 44.58 11.85 23.70
N VAL A 201 43.42 11.24 23.98
CA VAL A 201 42.17 11.98 24.15
C VAL A 201 42.24 12.73 25.49
N PRO A 202 42.04 14.05 25.50
CA PRO A 202 42.19 14.84 26.71
C PRO A 202 41.26 14.39 27.83
N VAL A 203 41.80 14.36 29.04
CA VAL A 203 41.01 14.27 30.26
C VAL A 203 40.67 15.69 30.69
N TYR A 204 39.44 15.92 31.10
CA TYR A 204 39.02 17.22 31.61
C TYR A 204 39.93 17.72 32.75
N PRO A 205 40.27 19.03 32.80
CA PRO A 205 39.74 20.15 32.00
C PRO A 205 40.62 20.56 30.81
N ASP A 206 41.44 19.67 30.24
CA ASP A 206 42.34 20.05 29.14
C ASP A 206 41.57 20.20 27.82
N TRP A 207 40.94 21.36 27.62
CA TRP A 207 40.26 21.73 26.37
C TRP A 207 41.32 21.96 25.30
N LEU A 208 41.50 21.01 24.38
CA LEU A 208 42.58 21.16 23.40
C LEU A 208 42.34 22.35 22.46
N ASN A 209 41.11 22.64 22.03
CA ASN A 209 40.86 23.67 21.02
C ASN A 209 39.39 24.15 20.98
N ARG A 210 39.19 25.48 21.02
CA ARG A 210 37.89 26.09 20.69
C ARG A 210 37.61 25.96 19.19
N THR A 211 36.35 25.78 18.83
CA THR A 211 35.90 25.80 17.43
C THR A 211 35.05 27.02 17.14
N VAL A 212 34.82 27.28 15.85
CA VAL A 212 33.93 28.34 15.38
C VAL A 212 32.45 28.07 15.65
N VAL A 213 32.11 26.89 16.19
CA VAL A 213 30.72 26.49 16.48
C VAL A 213 30.43 26.22 17.96
N ASP A 214 31.37 26.52 18.86
CA ASP A 214 31.20 26.27 20.30
C ASP A 214 29.93 26.92 20.86
N ASP A 215 29.66 28.17 20.48
CA ASP A 215 28.48 28.92 20.94
C ASP A 215 27.15 28.37 20.38
N PHE A 216 27.16 27.80 19.17
CA PHE A 216 25.95 27.17 18.60
C PHE A 216 25.52 25.96 19.41
N PHE A 217 26.49 25.18 19.87
CA PHE A 217 26.27 23.92 20.58
C PHE A 217 26.45 24.03 22.10
N PHE A 218 26.63 25.24 22.61
CA PHE A 218 26.76 25.54 24.04
C PHE A 218 27.93 24.78 24.68
N TRP A 219 29.07 24.73 24.00
CA TRP A 219 30.29 24.09 24.51
C TRP A 219 31.18 25.07 25.25
N GLY A 220 31.84 24.56 26.29
CA GLY A 220 32.81 25.33 27.05
C GLY A 220 32.31 25.81 28.40
N PRO A 221 33.19 26.42 29.20
CA PRO A 221 32.94 26.73 30.60
C PRO A 221 31.80 27.74 30.80
N ASP A 222 31.52 28.58 29.79
CA ASP A 222 30.48 29.61 29.85
C ASP A 222 29.06 29.02 29.84
N TYR A 223 28.90 27.76 29.41
CA TYR A 223 27.62 27.06 29.29
C TYR A 223 27.46 25.88 30.27
N GLY A 224 28.47 25.63 31.11
CA GLY A 224 28.49 24.56 32.10
C GLY A 224 29.78 23.74 32.02
N LEU A 225 30.31 23.35 33.19
CA LEU A 225 31.61 22.67 33.30
C LEU A 225 31.69 21.32 32.54
N ASP A 226 30.54 20.68 32.31
CA ASP A 226 30.47 19.36 31.66
C ASP A 226 29.94 19.40 30.21
N GLN A 227 29.65 20.58 29.64
CA GLN A 227 29.30 20.71 28.21
C GLN A 227 30.55 20.70 27.34
N ARG A 228 31.01 19.50 26.98
CA ARG A 228 32.24 19.30 26.21
C ARG A 228 31.95 19.13 24.71
N PRO A 229 32.83 19.63 23.82
CA PRO A 229 32.73 19.33 22.40
C PRO A 229 32.90 17.83 22.14
N PRO A 230 32.20 17.27 21.14
CA PRO A 230 32.34 15.88 20.75
C PRO A 230 33.70 15.62 20.09
N ILE A 231 34.22 14.41 20.27
CA ILE A 231 35.46 13.97 19.62
C ILE A 231 35.14 12.82 18.67
N PHE A 232 35.43 13.02 17.39
CA PHE A 232 35.24 12.02 16.34
C PHE A 232 36.57 11.35 15.99
N GLY A 233 36.53 10.07 15.63
CA GLY A 233 37.76 9.33 15.32
C GLY A 233 38.44 9.77 14.04
N LYS A 234 37.65 10.06 13.01
CA LYS A 234 38.09 10.42 11.66
C LYS A 234 37.06 11.37 11.02
N LEU A 235 37.36 11.89 9.85
CA LEU A 235 36.35 12.52 8.99
C LEU A 235 35.51 11.41 8.29
N PRO A 236 34.18 11.59 8.16
CA PRO A 236 33.35 10.68 7.38
C PRO A 236 33.69 10.76 5.89
N LYS A 237 33.54 9.63 5.18
CA LYS A 237 33.48 9.62 3.71
C LYS A 237 32.17 10.22 3.22
N PRO A 238 32.10 10.72 1.97
CA PRO A 238 30.87 11.19 1.35
C PRO A 238 29.71 10.20 1.57
N TYR A 239 28.52 10.71 1.90
CA TYR A 239 27.32 9.94 2.24
C TYR A 239 27.34 9.19 3.59
N ASN A 240 28.41 9.27 4.38
CA ASN A 240 28.49 8.63 5.69
C ASN A 240 28.28 9.61 6.83
N THR A 241 27.86 9.06 7.97
CA THR A 241 27.72 9.77 9.25
C THR A 241 28.51 9.09 10.36
N LEU A 242 28.97 9.88 11.32
CA LEU A 242 29.63 9.48 12.56
C LEU A 242 28.81 9.98 13.73
N LEU A 243 28.63 9.13 14.73
CA LEU A 243 27.86 9.44 15.93
C LEU A 243 28.81 9.63 17.12
N ASN A 244 28.55 10.66 17.92
CA ASN A 244 29.12 10.80 19.26
C ASN A 244 27.99 11.06 20.26
N GLY A 245 27.66 10.01 21.03
CA GLY A 245 26.80 10.09 22.22
C GLY A 245 27.59 10.05 23.53
N THR A 246 28.92 10.17 23.49
CA THR A 246 29.79 10.08 24.67
C THR A 246 29.87 11.42 25.40
N GLY A 247 30.14 11.42 26.70
CA GLY A 247 30.30 12.64 27.53
C GLY A 247 29.61 12.53 28.88
N ASN A 248 30.19 13.18 29.89
CA ASN A 248 29.74 13.07 31.28
C ASN A 248 28.41 13.80 31.49
N TYR A 249 27.57 13.26 32.36
CA TYR A 249 26.39 13.98 32.85
C TYR A 249 26.82 15.31 33.50
N PRO A 250 26.16 16.45 33.24
CA PRO A 250 24.92 16.63 32.45
C PRO A 250 25.12 17.08 30.98
N THR A 251 25.81 16.33 30.11
CA THR A 251 25.81 16.64 28.66
C THR A 251 24.40 16.52 28.07
N GLN A 252 23.93 17.55 27.34
CA GLN A 252 22.52 17.64 26.92
C GLN A 252 22.24 17.17 25.48
N SER A 253 23.27 16.96 24.68
CA SER A 253 23.12 16.64 23.26
C SER A 253 23.91 15.39 22.85
N ILE A 254 23.40 14.69 21.83
CA ILE A 254 24.22 13.83 20.99
C ILE A 254 24.65 14.61 19.74
N TYR A 255 25.76 14.18 19.12
CA TYR A 255 26.29 14.84 17.93
C TYR A 255 26.45 13.87 16.78
N LEU A 256 26.02 14.29 15.59
CA LEU A 256 26.14 13.56 14.35
C LEU A 256 26.99 14.38 13.37
N LEU A 257 28.16 13.86 12.99
CA LEU A 257 29.01 14.45 11.97
C LEU A 257 28.82 13.72 10.65
N GLY A 258 28.39 14.42 9.62
CA GLY A 258 28.15 13.86 8.29
C GLY A 258 28.98 14.51 7.19
N ALA A 259 29.21 13.78 6.10
CA ALA A 259 29.77 14.31 4.86
C ALA A 259 28.73 14.27 3.73
N THR A 260 28.58 15.41 3.05
CA THR A 260 27.66 15.57 1.92
C THR A 260 28.13 14.75 0.71
N PRO A 261 27.29 14.59 -0.33
CA PRO A 261 27.75 14.13 -1.63
C PRO A 261 28.96 14.94 -2.14
N ASP A 262 29.88 14.28 -2.85
CA ASP A 262 31.06 14.93 -3.44
C ASP A 262 30.66 16.10 -4.36
N ASP A 263 31.38 17.22 -4.24
CA ASP A 263 31.30 18.40 -5.11
C ASP A 263 29.94 19.15 -5.18
N VAL A 264 28.99 18.84 -4.27
CA VAL A 264 27.66 19.50 -4.26
C VAL A 264 27.56 20.65 -3.24
N HIS A 265 28.21 20.53 -2.08
CA HIS A 265 28.03 21.47 -0.95
C HIS A 265 29.33 22.16 -0.53
N ASP A 266 29.20 23.45 -0.19
CA ASP A 266 30.26 24.25 0.43
C ASP A 266 29.76 24.88 1.74
N PRO A 267 30.21 24.40 2.92
CA PRO A 267 31.28 23.41 3.13
C PRO A 267 30.80 21.93 3.06
N PRO A 268 31.71 20.95 2.88
CA PRO A 268 31.36 19.55 2.56
C PRO A 268 30.98 18.67 3.77
N TYR A 269 31.03 19.22 4.99
CA TYR A 269 30.61 18.51 6.20
C TYR A 269 29.50 19.27 6.91
N VAL A 270 28.68 18.53 7.65
CA VAL A 270 27.64 19.07 8.51
C VAL A 270 27.75 18.44 9.88
N LEU A 271 27.71 19.25 10.92
CA LEU A 271 27.65 18.81 12.30
C LEU A 271 26.27 19.11 12.86
N CYS A 272 25.56 18.08 13.31
CA CYS A 272 24.24 18.19 13.91
C CYS A 272 24.28 17.86 15.40
N GLY A 273 23.62 18.68 16.22
CA GLY A 273 23.36 18.41 17.63
C GLY A 273 21.87 18.15 17.85
N LEU A 274 21.54 17.12 18.63
CA LEU A 274 20.16 16.78 18.98
C LEU A 274 19.99 16.84 20.50
N ARG A 275 19.05 17.68 20.96
CA ARG A 275 18.69 17.88 22.38
C ARG A 275 17.19 17.97 22.54
N ALA A 276 16.67 17.71 23.73
CA ALA A 276 15.23 17.78 23.97
C ALA A 276 14.89 18.48 25.29
N LYS A 277 13.65 18.97 25.37
CA LYS A 277 13.07 19.64 26.53
C LYS A 277 11.56 19.37 26.58
N LEU A 278 10.93 19.68 27.70
CA LEU A 278 9.47 19.78 27.81
C LEU A 278 9.05 21.25 27.62
N THR A 279 8.09 21.52 26.74
CA THR A 279 7.59 22.88 26.47
C THR A 279 6.12 23.06 26.88
N PRO A 280 5.75 24.21 27.48
CA PRO A 280 4.36 24.56 27.81
C PRO A 280 3.58 25.15 26.62
N ARG A 281 4.21 25.39 25.46
CA ARG A 281 3.63 26.13 24.32
C ARG A 281 2.56 25.39 23.50
N CYS A 282 2.22 24.17 23.92
CA CYS A 282 1.40 23.25 23.16
C CYS A 282 0.38 22.56 24.05
N SER A 283 -0.78 22.27 23.49
CA SER A 283 -1.74 21.33 24.07
C SER A 283 -1.64 19.98 23.35
N THR A 284 -1.98 18.89 24.05
CA THR A 284 -2.01 17.54 23.47
C THR A 284 -3.45 17.09 23.27
N ARG A 285 -3.81 16.67 22.05
CA ARG A 285 -5.11 16.12 21.70
C ARG A 285 -5.00 14.62 21.44
N TYR A 286 -5.85 13.83 22.10
CA TYR A 286 -5.95 12.38 21.97
C TYR A 286 -7.38 11.99 21.56
N ASN A 287 -7.51 11.37 20.40
CA ASN A 287 -8.77 10.85 19.89
C ASN A 287 -8.64 9.34 19.75
N ALA A 288 -9.37 8.58 20.55
CA ALA A 288 -9.30 7.12 20.56
C ALA A 288 -10.64 6.51 20.14
N THR A 289 -10.58 5.49 19.28
CA THR A 289 -11.73 4.71 18.81
C THR A 289 -11.42 3.22 18.88
N ALA A 290 -12.42 2.37 18.66
CA ALA A 290 -12.22 0.92 18.61
C ALA A 290 -11.24 0.46 17.51
N ASN A 291 -11.10 1.25 16.42
CA ASN A 291 -10.31 0.88 15.24
C ASN A 291 -8.92 1.55 15.20
N GLY A 292 -8.57 2.33 16.21
CA GLY A 292 -7.31 3.06 16.26
C GLY A 292 -7.42 4.39 16.98
N ALA A 293 -6.28 5.04 17.18
CA ALA A 293 -6.18 6.32 17.87
C ALA A 293 -5.32 7.33 17.12
N GLN A 294 -5.54 8.60 17.41
CA GLN A 294 -4.74 9.71 16.93
C GLN A 294 -4.30 10.55 18.11
N LEU A 295 -3.01 10.80 18.20
CA LEU A 295 -2.40 11.64 19.23
C LEU A 295 -1.67 12.80 18.53
N SER A 296 -2.03 14.04 18.84
CA SER A 296 -1.55 15.22 18.12
C SER A 296 -1.27 16.42 19.01
N THR A 297 -0.38 17.32 18.61
CA THR A 297 -0.15 18.60 19.29
C THR A 297 -0.83 19.76 18.58
N ARG A 298 -1.19 20.78 19.37
CA ARG A 298 -1.61 22.10 18.86
C ARG A 298 -0.82 23.19 19.59
N CYS A 299 0.14 23.78 18.89
CA CYS A 299 1.08 24.78 19.39
C CYS A 299 0.77 26.17 18.83
N GLU A 300 1.24 27.22 19.52
CA GLU A 300 1.22 28.63 19.07
C GLU A 300 -0.18 29.13 18.61
N ASP A 301 -1.24 28.73 19.34
CA ASP A 301 -2.62 29.14 19.06
C ASP A 301 -3.09 30.03 20.21
N PRO A 302 -3.04 31.37 20.06
CA PRO A 302 -3.36 32.30 21.14
C PRO A 302 -4.83 32.18 21.61
N ASN A 303 -5.69 31.50 20.84
CA ASN A 303 -7.09 31.29 21.20
C ASN A 303 -7.32 29.93 21.89
N ASN A 304 -6.27 29.13 22.11
CA ASN A 304 -6.38 27.83 22.74
C ASN A 304 -6.16 27.93 24.26
N PRO A 305 -7.22 27.90 25.08
CA PRO A 305 -7.09 28.05 26.54
C PRO A 305 -6.43 26.85 27.24
N LEU A 306 -6.20 25.75 26.52
CA LEU A 306 -5.49 24.58 27.03
C LEU A 306 -3.99 24.60 26.70
N GLN A 307 -3.46 25.64 26.05
CA GLN A 307 -2.02 25.83 26.00
C GLN A 307 -1.54 26.30 27.38
N LEU A 308 -0.49 25.66 27.88
CA LEU A 308 -0.10 25.80 29.28
C LEU A 308 0.57 27.15 29.54
N ASP A 309 1.19 27.75 28.53
CA ASP A 309 1.69 29.12 28.54
C ASP A 309 0.58 30.18 28.61
N ASN A 310 -0.65 29.89 28.15
CA ASN A 310 -1.80 30.78 28.40
C ASN A 310 -2.23 30.76 29.88
N ALA A 311 -2.09 29.62 30.56
CA ALA A 311 -2.38 29.48 31.99
C ALA A 311 -1.22 29.97 32.89
N PHE A 312 0.02 29.83 32.40
CA PHE A 312 1.25 30.26 33.07
C PHE A 312 2.13 31.10 32.10
N PRO A 313 1.80 32.39 31.88
CA PRO A 313 2.46 33.24 30.88
C PRO A 313 3.97 33.43 31.09
N ASP A 314 4.44 33.27 32.34
CA ASP A 314 5.84 33.39 32.71
C ASP A 314 6.54 32.03 32.87
N ALA A 315 5.88 30.91 32.55
CA ALA A 315 6.51 29.58 32.62
C ALA A 315 7.59 29.46 31.53
N PRO A 316 8.88 29.39 31.89
CA PRO A 316 9.92 29.19 30.89
C PRO A 316 9.77 27.79 30.28
N ASP A 317 10.23 27.62 29.04
CA ASP A 317 10.49 26.27 28.53
C ASP A 317 11.38 25.54 29.55
N ALA A 318 11.12 24.25 29.77
CA ALA A 318 11.98 23.47 30.67
C ALA A 318 13.43 23.50 30.18
N ALA A 319 14.37 23.39 31.11
CA ALA A 319 15.77 23.26 30.77
C ALA A 319 15.99 22.06 29.83
N TRP A 320 17.02 22.14 28.99
CA TRP A 320 17.43 21.00 28.16
C TRP A 320 17.74 19.81 29.05
N GLU A 321 17.07 18.69 28.79
CA GLU A 321 17.09 17.50 29.63
C GLU A 321 18.36 16.69 29.38
N PRO A 322 19.29 16.57 30.34
CA PRO A 322 20.51 15.79 30.16
C PRO A 322 20.25 14.29 29.98
N ASP A 323 19.18 13.75 30.58
CA ASP A 323 18.83 12.33 30.46
C ASP A 323 18.47 11.94 29.01
N TRP A 324 17.89 12.87 28.24
CA TRP A 324 17.52 12.66 26.84
C TRP A 324 18.68 12.16 25.98
N LYS A 325 19.91 12.60 26.27
CA LYS A 325 21.11 12.17 25.55
C LYS A 325 21.26 10.65 25.57
N ASN A 326 20.90 9.98 26.66
CA ASN A 326 21.03 8.53 26.78
C ASN A 326 20.04 7.82 25.83
N VAL A 327 18.78 8.25 25.83
CA VAL A 327 17.75 7.77 24.88
C VAL A 327 18.15 8.06 23.44
N ALA A 328 18.60 9.28 23.15
CA ALA A 328 19.02 9.66 21.82
C ALA A 328 20.26 8.88 21.35
N SER A 329 21.18 8.53 22.25
CA SER A 329 22.37 7.72 21.93
C SER A 329 22.00 6.28 21.56
N GLU A 330 21.13 5.66 22.35
CA GLU A 330 20.57 4.32 22.08
C GLU A 330 19.80 4.34 20.74
N TRP A 331 18.87 5.29 20.58
CA TRP A 331 18.13 5.52 19.34
C TRP A 331 19.04 5.70 18.12
N ALA A 332 20.02 6.60 18.16
CA ALA A 332 20.89 6.87 17.01
C ALA A 332 21.80 5.67 16.68
N THR A 333 22.21 4.90 17.69
CA THR A 333 23.00 3.68 17.53
C THR A 333 22.16 2.57 16.89
N SER A 334 20.93 2.35 17.38
CA SER A 334 19.99 1.36 16.83
C SER A 334 19.69 1.61 15.34
N LEU A 335 19.70 2.89 14.93
CA LEU A 335 19.50 3.31 13.55
C LEU A 335 20.74 3.18 12.67
N SER A 336 21.87 2.69 13.17
CA SER A 336 23.12 2.62 12.40
C SER A 336 23.62 3.98 11.89
N LEU A 337 23.37 5.07 12.63
CA LEU A 337 23.86 6.41 12.25
C LEU A 337 25.36 6.61 12.53
N GLY A 338 26.00 5.70 13.27
CA GLY A 338 27.43 5.73 13.57
C GLY A 338 28.31 4.84 12.69
N THR A 339 27.75 4.08 11.72
CA THR A 339 28.50 3.06 10.97
C THR A 339 29.56 3.61 10.04
N GLY A 340 29.58 4.92 9.78
CA GLY A 340 30.64 5.57 9.01
C GLY A 340 32.02 5.45 9.66
N ILE A 341 32.10 5.09 10.94
CA ILE A 341 33.37 4.89 11.66
C ILE A 341 34.22 3.77 11.02
N THR A 342 33.57 2.73 10.47
CA THR A 342 34.16 1.64 9.69
C THR A 342 33.95 1.80 8.18
N ASP A 343 33.57 3.00 7.72
CA ASP A 343 33.14 3.27 6.33
C ASP A 343 31.90 2.47 5.88
N GLY A 344 31.06 2.01 6.80
CA GLY A 344 29.81 1.32 6.49
C GLY A 344 28.82 2.22 5.75
N GLN A 345 28.26 1.71 4.64
CA GLN A 345 27.37 2.45 3.75
C GLN A 345 25.89 2.24 4.13
N SER A 346 25.46 2.82 5.26
CA SER A 346 24.07 2.69 5.69
C SER A 346 23.13 3.55 4.82
N SER A 347 22.01 2.97 4.36
CA SER A 347 21.10 3.62 3.41
C SER A 347 20.44 4.87 4.00
N ASN A 348 20.18 4.88 5.31
CA ASN A 348 19.64 6.04 6.00
C ASN A 348 20.67 7.18 6.09
N ALA A 349 21.93 6.91 6.43
CA ALA A 349 22.98 7.92 6.42
C ALA A 349 23.14 8.53 5.02
N ARG A 350 23.15 7.68 3.98
CA ARG A 350 23.21 8.12 2.59
C ARG A 350 22.08 9.10 2.26
N LEU A 351 20.83 8.75 2.59
CA LEU A 351 19.69 9.61 2.29
C LEU A 351 19.72 10.91 3.12
N LEU A 352 20.03 10.83 4.42
CA LEU A 352 20.14 12.00 5.29
C LEU A 352 21.18 13.01 4.75
N MET A 353 22.32 12.54 4.26
CA MET A 353 23.34 13.43 3.68
C MET A 353 22.90 14.07 2.37
N GLN A 354 21.97 13.47 1.64
CA GLN A 354 21.35 14.09 0.45
C GLN A 354 20.30 15.15 0.80
N LEU A 355 19.81 15.17 2.05
CA LEU A 355 18.86 16.18 2.55
C LEU A 355 19.57 17.42 3.14
N VAL A 356 20.90 17.47 3.07
CA VAL A 356 21.64 18.68 3.44
C VAL A 356 21.28 19.79 2.46
N PRO A 357 20.80 20.97 2.91
CA PRO A 357 20.35 22.02 2.00
C PRO A 357 21.47 22.58 1.13
N GLU A 358 21.25 22.62 -0.18
CA GLU A 358 22.18 23.23 -1.14
C GLU A 358 22.18 24.76 -1.05
N LYS A 359 23.33 25.39 -1.34
CA LYS A 359 23.49 26.86 -1.41
C LYS A 359 22.99 27.62 -0.18
N ARG A 360 22.90 26.96 0.98
CA ARG A 360 22.46 27.55 2.26
C ARG A 360 21.03 28.10 2.17
N ARG A 361 20.17 27.44 1.40
CA ARG A 361 18.75 27.79 1.24
C ARG A 361 17.89 26.54 1.39
N ARG A 362 16.70 26.71 1.95
CA ARG A 362 15.75 25.62 2.16
C ARG A 362 15.18 25.15 0.82
N ASP A 363 15.09 23.84 0.63
CA ASP A 363 14.47 23.24 -0.55
C ASP A 363 12.93 23.26 -0.39
N PRO A 364 12.16 23.79 -1.37
CA PRO A 364 10.70 23.82 -1.30
C PRO A 364 10.03 22.47 -1.58
N LEU A 365 10.75 21.49 -2.11
CA LEU A 365 10.26 20.17 -2.54
C LEU A 365 10.78 19.00 -1.70
N LEU A 366 11.79 19.24 -0.87
CA LEU A 366 12.42 18.23 -0.03
C LEU A 366 12.48 18.67 1.44
N PRO A 367 12.46 17.73 2.39
CA PRO A 367 12.78 18.02 3.77
C PRO A 367 14.27 18.34 3.94
N SER A 368 14.61 19.09 4.99
CA SER A 368 16.01 19.27 5.39
C SER A 368 16.51 18.11 6.26
N LEU A 369 17.83 18.01 6.42
CA LEU A 369 18.46 17.07 7.34
C LEU A 369 17.92 17.21 8.78
N ALA A 370 17.77 18.44 9.28
CA ALA A 370 17.26 18.67 10.63
C ALA A 370 15.79 18.23 10.77
N GLU A 371 14.95 18.51 9.78
CA GLU A 371 13.55 18.05 9.75
C GLU A 371 13.47 16.51 9.77
N ALA A 372 14.28 15.84 8.93
CA ALA A 372 14.30 14.39 8.86
C ALA A 372 14.72 13.74 10.19
N LEU A 373 15.79 14.24 10.82
CA LEU A 373 16.26 13.76 12.12
C LEU A 373 15.22 13.99 13.22
N ALA A 374 14.58 15.16 13.25
CA ALA A 374 13.54 15.48 14.24
C ALA A 374 12.33 14.54 14.12
N VAL A 375 11.90 14.23 12.89
CA VAL A 375 10.78 13.30 12.64
C VAL A 375 11.15 11.86 13.01
N MET A 376 12.35 11.42 12.66
CA MET A 376 12.83 10.09 13.05
C MET A 376 12.91 9.91 14.57
N ALA A 377 13.24 10.98 15.31
CA ALA A 377 13.27 10.97 16.79
C ALA A 377 11.87 11.10 17.42
N GLY A 378 10.83 11.37 16.63
CA GLY A 378 9.51 11.75 17.12
C GLY A 378 8.85 10.71 18.04
N SER A 379 8.89 9.42 17.70
CA SER A 379 8.30 8.39 18.56
C SER A 379 9.13 8.14 19.83
N ALA A 380 10.46 8.17 19.74
CA ALA A 380 11.36 8.10 20.89
C ALA A 380 11.10 9.25 21.88
N LEU A 381 10.77 10.44 21.35
CA LEU A 381 10.40 11.61 22.13
C LEU A 381 9.06 11.42 22.87
N VAL A 382 8.05 10.85 22.21
CA VAL A 382 6.77 10.52 22.84
C VAL A 382 6.96 9.45 23.92
N LEU A 383 7.70 8.37 23.63
CA LEU A 383 8.00 7.32 24.60
C LEU A 383 8.78 7.87 25.80
N GLY A 384 9.79 8.70 25.58
CA GLY A 384 10.60 9.33 26.63
C GLY A 384 9.83 10.26 27.56
N SER A 385 8.65 10.74 27.13
CA SER A 385 7.73 11.52 27.98
C SER A 385 6.69 10.66 28.73
N ARG A 386 6.66 9.35 28.51
CA ARG A 386 5.71 8.49 29.21
C ARG A 386 6.09 8.37 30.68
N GLY A 387 5.16 8.77 31.56
CA GLY A 387 5.39 8.78 32.99
C GLY A 387 6.31 9.92 33.47
N SER A 388 6.64 10.88 32.60
CA SER A 388 7.35 12.12 32.97
C SER A 388 6.38 13.22 33.44
N PRO A 389 6.89 14.32 34.04
CA PRO A 389 6.06 15.43 34.50
C PRO A 389 5.16 16.02 33.41
N VAL A 390 3.89 16.26 33.74
CA VAL A 390 2.88 16.82 32.83
C VAL A 390 2.59 18.30 33.10
N GLN A 391 3.05 18.83 34.25
CA GLN A 391 2.89 20.22 34.66
C GLN A 391 4.27 20.87 34.92
N PRO A 392 4.40 22.20 34.84
CA PRO A 392 5.65 22.91 35.11
C PRO A 392 6.02 22.80 36.60
N GLY A 393 7.28 22.55 36.92
CA GLY A 393 7.79 22.44 38.29
C GLY A 393 9.10 21.64 38.38
N ASP A 394 9.70 21.55 39.57
CA ASP A 394 10.95 20.81 39.78
C ASP A 394 10.77 19.30 39.59
N ALA A 395 11.52 18.72 38.65
CA ALA A 395 11.44 17.31 38.26
C ALA A 395 11.74 16.32 39.40
N ALA A 396 12.57 16.70 40.38
CA ALA A 396 12.93 15.86 41.53
C ALA A 396 11.89 15.87 42.67
N ALA A 397 11.02 16.90 42.72
CA ALA A 397 10.00 17.06 43.76
C ALA A 397 8.61 16.60 43.31
N SER A 398 8.49 16.08 42.08
CA SER A 398 7.22 15.96 41.35
C SER A 398 6.82 14.52 40.98
N MET A 399 7.51 13.52 41.54
CA MET A 399 7.08 12.11 41.47
C MET A 399 5.78 11.91 42.26
N GLY A 400 4.83 11.18 41.68
CA GLY A 400 3.51 10.95 42.25
C GLY A 400 2.37 11.45 41.36
N LEU A 401 1.20 11.62 41.97
CA LEU A 401 -0.02 12.00 41.26
C LEU A 401 0.02 13.46 40.83
N GLN A 402 -0.06 13.72 39.52
CA GLN A 402 -0.27 15.06 38.97
C GLN A 402 -1.62 15.16 38.30
N SER A 403 -2.27 16.32 38.47
CA SER A 403 -3.54 16.63 37.82
C SER A 403 -3.36 17.77 36.82
N PHE A 404 -4.12 17.72 35.74
CA PHE A 404 -4.07 18.69 34.65
C PHE A 404 -5.47 18.99 34.13
N GLU A 405 -5.65 20.16 33.53
CA GLU A 405 -6.92 20.53 32.91
C GLU A 405 -7.06 19.90 31.53
N ALA A 406 -8.26 19.41 31.23
CA ALA A 406 -8.58 18.82 29.94
C ALA A 406 -10.01 19.12 29.51
N ARG A 407 -10.28 19.02 28.21
CA ARG A 407 -11.62 18.98 27.63
C ARG A 407 -11.87 17.60 27.07
N VAL A 408 -12.95 16.96 27.52
CA VAL A 408 -13.29 15.59 27.17
C VAL A 408 -14.66 15.55 26.49
N ARG A 409 -14.77 14.74 25.45
CA ARG A 409 -16.02 14.38 24.80
C ARG A 409 -16.06 12.88 24.55
N SER A 410 -17.01 12.19 25.17
CA SER A 410 -17.31 10.79 24.84
C SER A 410 -18.37 10.71 23.74
N ILE A 411 -18.15 9.80 22.78
CA ILE A 411 -19.10 9.47 21.71
C ILE A 411 -19.68 8.10 22.05
N GLY A 412 -20.91 8.10 22.56
CA GLY A 412 -21.71 6.90 22.76
C GLY A 412 -22.89 6.88 21.79
N TYR A 413 -23.12 5.75 21.12
CA TYR A 413 -24.35 5.52 20.37
C TYR A 413 -25.40 4.92 21.30
N ALA A 414 -26.04 5.76 22.13
CA ALA A 414 -27.10 5.30 23.00
C ALA A 414 -28.42 5.20 22.21
N SER A 415 -28.81 3.99 21.80
CA SER A 415 -30.17 3.71 21.28
C SER A 415 -31.16 3.64 22.45
N GLY A 416 -31.34 4.76 23.17
CA GLY A 416 -32.22 4.85 24.31
C GLY A 416 -32.51 6.31 24.66
N GLY A 417 -33.73 6.60 25.12
CA GLY A 417 -34.14 7.95 25.47
C GLY A 417 -33.34 8.49 26.66
N THR A 418 -32.30 9.27 26.42
CA THR A 418 -31.48 9.92 27.45
C THR A 418 -32.17 11.15 28.05
N GLN A 419 -33.20 11.67 27.38
CA GLN A 419 -33.88 12.91 27.77
C GLN A 419 -35.40 12.70 27.87
N ARG A 420 -36.03 13.24 28.91
CA ARG A 420 -37.47 13.07 29.20
C ARG A 420 -38.40 13.47 28.04
N TRP A 421 -37.99 14.42 27.19
CA TRP A 421 -38.80 14.88 26.05
C TRP A 421 -38.87 13.85 24.90
N GLN A 422 -37.92 12.92 24.81
CA GLN A 422 -37.86 11.91 23.75
C GLN A 422 -38.99 10.87 23.86
N GLY A 423 -39.74 10.86 24.97
CA GLY A 423 -40.95 10.05 25.12
C GLY A 423 -42.01 10.32 24.04
N ILE A 424 -41.98 11.52 23.42
CA ILE A 424 -42.89 11.86 22.31
C ILE A 424 -42.70 10.97 21.07
N PHE A 425 -41.50 10.42 20.86
CA PHE A 425 -41.23 9.53 19.75
C PHE A 425 -41.95 8.18 19.88
N TYR A 426 -42.29 7.73 21.09
CA TYR A 426 -43.11 6.53 21.26
C TYR A 426 -44.53 6.72 20.71
N VAL A 427 -45.08 7.92 20.82
CA VAL A 427 -46.38 8.25 20.20
C VAL A 427 -46.28 8.13 18.69
N ILE A 428 -45.21 8.66 18.09
CA ILE A 428 -44.95 8.57 16.65
C ILE A 428 -44.74 7.11 16.21
N LEU A 429 -44.00 6.32 16.99
CA LEU A 429 -43.76 4.90 16.73
C LEU A 429 -45.04 4.07 16.78
N VAL A 430 -45.96 4.38 17.72
CA VAL A 430 -47.29 3.75 17.76
C VAL A 430 -48.08 4.08 16.49
N PHE A 431 -48.08 5.34 16.04
CA PHE A 431 -48.74 5.70 14.79
C PHE A 431 -48.08 5.05 13.56
N ALA A 432 -46.75 4.96 13.51
CA ALA A 432 -46.03 4.27 12.44
C ALA A 432 -46.35 2.77 12.40
N PHE A 433 -46.43 2.12 13.56
CA PHE A 433 -46.84 0.72 13.69
C PHE A 433 -48.28 0.51 13.20
N LEU A 434 -49.21 1.36 13.65
CA LEU A 434 -50.61 1.30 13.21
C LEU A 434 -50.75 1.54 11.71
N THR A 435 -50.00 2.49 11.16
CA THR A 435 -50.00 2.79 9.73
C THR A 435 -49.44 1.62 8.93
N SER A 436 -48.36 0.99 9.39
CA SER A 436 -47.77 -0.19 8.76
C SER A 436 -48.73 -1.40 8.82
N ALA A 437 -49.44 -1.58 9.93
CA ALA A 437 -50.45 -2.64 10.07
C ALA A 437 -51.66 -2.41 9.14
N ILE A 438 -52.09 -1.15 8.98
CA ILE A 438 -53.15 -0.77 8.03
C ILE A 438 -52.70 -0.99 6.58
N CYS A 439 -51.48 -0.58 6.23
CA CYS A 439 -50.90 -0.83 4.89
C CYS A 439 -50.79 -2.34 4.61
N LEU A 440 -50.35 -3.13 5.59
CA LEU A 440 -50.28 -4.58 5.46
C LEU A 440 -51.67 -5.20 5.26
N ALA A 441 -52.68 -4.75 6.02
CA ALA A 441 -54.05 -5.20 5.84
C ALA A 441 -54.60 -4.81 4.46
N PHE A 442 -54.35 -3.59 4.00
CA PHE A 442 -54.71 -3.13 2.65
C PHE A 442 -54.10 -4.02 1.56
N ILE A 443 -52.80 -4.36 1.67
CA ILE A 443 -52.12 -5.24 0.73
C ILE A 443 -52.73 -6.66 0.76
N LEU A 444 -53.02 -7.20 1.94
CA LEU A 444 -53.55 -8.56 2.09
C LEU A 444 -55.02 -8.71 1.65
N PHE A 445 -55.84 -7.67 1.85
CA PHE A 445 -57.28 -7.74 1.60
C PHE A 445 -57.72 -7.12 0.27
N GLU A 446 -57.05 -6.07 -0.21
CA GLU A 446 -57.46 -5.32 -1.41
C GLU A 446 -56.62 -5.67 -2.65
N VAL A 447 -55.35 -6.04 -2.49
CA VAL A 447 -54.39 -6.27 -3.60
C VAL A 447 -54.32 -7.74 -4.04
N ARG A 448 -55.37 -8.55 -3.82
CA ARG A 448 -55.45 -9.98 -4.23
C ARG A 448 -55.26 -10.19 -5.75
N GLY A 449 -54.03 -10.21 -6.22
CA GLY A 449 -53.63 -10.62 -7.58
C GLY A 449 -53.86 -9.59 -8.70
N ARG A 450 -54.21 -8.33 -8.40
CA ARG A 450 -54.15 -7.25 -9.40
C ARG A 450 -52.84 -6.48 -9.23
N GLN A 451 -51.95 -6.61 -10.21
CA GLN A 451 -50.75 -5.79 -10.32
C GLN A 451 -51.14 -4.32 -10.21
N VAL A 452 -50.74 -3.66 -9.13
CA VAL A 452 -50.75 -2.20 -9.04
C VAL A 452 -49.53 -1.76 -9.83
N THR A 453 -49.74 -1.28 -11.06
CA THR A 453 -48.71 -0.58 -11.83
C THR A 453 -48.22 0.63 -11.03
N ASP A 454 -46.93 0.64 -10.73
CA ASP A 454 -46.24 1.80 -10.18
C ASP A 454 -46.28 2.95 -11.21
N PHE A 455 -46.67 4.15 -10.77
CA PHE A 455 -46.84 5.33 -11.63
C PHE A 455 -45.51 6.05 -11.96
N THR A 456 -44.37 5.53 -11.51
CA THR A 456 -43.02 6.01 -11.90
C THR A 456 -42.42 5.29 -13.12
N ASP A 457 -43.02 4.17 -13.54
CA ASP A 457 -42.53 3.26 -14.58
C ASP A 457 -42.30 3.91 -15.99
N PRO A 458 -43.09 4.90 -16.45
CA PRO A 458 -42.90 5.54 -17.76
C PRO A 458 -42.01 6.80 -17.79
N GLN A 459 -41.70 7.41 -16.64
CA GLN A 459 -40.69 8.51 -16.53
C GLN A 459 -39.29 8.00 -16.90
N ASN A 460 -39.14 6.69 -16.73
CA ASN A 460 -38.04 5.83 -17.11
C ASN A 460 -38.13 5.27 -18.55
N LEU A 461 -39.23 5.49 -19.29
CA LEU A 461 -39.42 4.94 -20.65
C LEU A 461 -39.41 5.96 -21.77
N PHE A 462 -39.53 7.28 -21.51
CA PHE A 462 -39.43 8.29 -22.57
C PHE A 462 -38.78 9.68 -22.23
N THR A 463 -37.88 9.76 -21.24
CA THR A 463 -36.80 10.77 -21.16
C THR A 463 -35.48 10.46 -21.91
N LEU A 464 -35.11 9.29 -22.43
CA LEU A 464 -35.69 8.29 -23.34
C LEU A 464 -36.21 8.83 -24.66
N ALA A 465 -35.71 8.14 -25.68
CA ALA A 465 -35.70 8.50 -27.08
C ALA A 465 -35.25 9.92 -27.38
N MET A 466 -34.66 10.62 -26.41
CA MET A 466 -34.44 12.04 -26.50
C MET A 466 -33.39 12.37 -25.44
N ASN A 467 -32.54 13.38 -25.54
CA ASN A 467 -32.84 14.72 -26.03
C ASN A 467 -32.61 14.94 -27.54
N SER A 468 -32.61 13.85 -28.30
CA SER A 468 -32.62 13.64 -29.75
C SER A 468 -33.01 14.73 -30.73
N PRO A 469 -32.42 14.65 -31.93
CA PRO A 469 -33.26 14.43 -33.10
C PRO A 469 -32.56 13.54 -34.16
N ALA A 470 -33.34 12.97 -35.09
CA ALA A 470 -32.87 12.79 -36.47
C ALA A 470 -34.00 12.98 -37.50
N THR A 471 -35.04 13.76 -37.15
CA THR A 471 -36.20 13.99 -38.02
C THR A 471 -36.71 15.42 -37.92
N PRO A 472 -36.98 16.11 -39.05
CA PRO A 472 -37.42 17.50 -39.09
C PRO A 472 -38.85 17.71 -38.56
N ARG A 473 -39.64 16.65 -38.36
CA ARG A 473 -41.04 16.75 -37.89
C ARG A 473 -41.20 16.88 -36.37
N LEU A 474 -40.17 16.49 -35.60
CA LEU A 474 -40.12 16.65 -34.13
C LEU A 474 -39.05 17.68 -33.70
N GLN A 475 -38.64 18.55 -34.63
CA GLN A 475 -37.60 19.56 -34.41
C GLN A 475 -38.08 20.61 -33.40
N GLY A 476 -37.28 20.86 -32.34
CA GLY A 476 -37.57 21.84 -31.29
C GLY A 476 -38.04 21.28 -29.95
N ALA A 477 -38.21 19.96 -29.83
CA ALA A 477 -38.65 19.26 -28.61
C ALA A 477 -37.51 18.90 -27.62
N CYS A 478 -36.38 19.61 -27.64
CA CYS A 478 -35.21 19.25 -26.82
C CYS A 478 -35.44 19.53 -25.33
N GLY A 479 -35.05 18.59 -24.46
CA GLY A 479 -34.96 18.76 -23.00
C GLY A 479 -36.28 18.72 -22.24
N ALA A 480 -37.37 19.18 -22.86
CA ALA A 480 -38.69 19.26 -22.23
C ALA A 480 -39.73 18.29 -22.85
N GLY A 481 -39.36 17.54 -23.89
CA GLY A 481 -40.25 16.65 -24.62
C GLY A 481 -41.18 17.37 -25.62
N PRO A 482 -42.00 16.61 -26.38
CA PRO A 482 -42.88 17.14 -27.42
C PRO A 482 -44.00 18.03 -26.84
N GLN A 483 -44.32 19.12 -27.54
CA GLN A 483 -45.33 20.11 -27.11
C GLN A 483 -46.38 20.41 -28.20
N GLY A 484 -47.59 20.75 -27.76
CA GLY A 484 -48.67 21.19 -28.66
C GLY A 484 -49.05 20.15 -29.70
N ARG A 485 -49.01 20.52 -30.99
CA ARG A 485 -49.41 19.63 -32.10
C ARG A 485 -48.55 18.38 -32.25
N GLN A 486 -47.36 18.32 -31.63
CA GLN A 486 -46.46 17.17 -31.67
C GLN A 486 -47.01 15.95 -30.90
N LEU A 487 -47.91 16.16 -29.93
CA LEU A 487 -48.53 15.08 -29.17
C LEU A 487 -49.54 14.25 -29.98
N ASN A 488 -49.92 14.72 -31.17
CA ASN A 488 -50.83 14.00 -32.06
C ASN A 488 -50.13 12.94 -32.92
N GLU A 489 -48.79 12.92 -32.94
CA GLU A 489 -48.00 11.98 -33.73
C GLU A 489 -47.71 10.70 -32.93
N ARG A 490 -47.91 9.54 -33.54
CA ARG A 490 -47.49 8.25 -32.94
C ARG A 490 -45.98 8.12 -33.12
N TRP A 491 -45.29 7.84 -32.02
CA TRP A 491 -43.85 7.74 -31.99
C TRP A 491 -43.39 6.37 -31.47
N VAL A 492 -42.18 6.00 -31.86
CA VAL A 492 -41.45 4.84 -31.34
C VAL A 492 -40.03 5.26 -30.95
N VAL A 493 -39.46 4.60 -29.93
CA VAL A 493 -38.02 4.72 -29.65
C VAL A 493 -37.26 4.12 -30.83
N ALA A 494 -36.30 4.86 -31.35
CA ALA A 494 -35.28 4.36 -32.27
C ALA A 494 -33.89 4.68 -31.72
N MET A 495 -32.85 4.10 -32.29
CA MET A 495 -31.47 4.29 -31.84
C MET A 495 -30.55 4.37 -33.07
N GLU A 496 -29.64 5.33 -33.08
CA GLU A 496 -28.63 5.44 -34.13
C GLU A 496 -27.45 4.53 -33.77
N GLU A 497 -27.34 3.37 -34.43
CA GLU A 497 -26.42 2.28 -34.05
C GLU A 497 -24.94 2.69 -33.93
N GLN A 498 -24.52 3.79 -34.56
CA GLN A 498 -23.12 4.22 -34.55
C GLN A 498 -22.74 5.04 -33.31
N ASP A 499 -23.67 5.84 -32.78
CA ASP A 499 -23.43 6.77 -31.66
C ASP A 499 -24.25 6.39 -30.41
N GLU A 500 -24.95 5.25 -30.46
CA GLU A 500 -25.87 4.71 -29.43
C GLU A 500 -26.90 5.73 -28.93
N HIS A 501 -27.18 6.74 -29.74
CA HIS A 501 -28.07 7.81 -29.37
C HIS A 501 -29.52 7.38 -29.61
N TYR A 502 -30.27 7.23 -28.53
CA TYR A 502 -31.70 6.94 -28.58
C TYR A 502 -32.46 8.18 -29.00
N TYR A 503 -33.19 8.07 -30.11
CA TYR A 503 -33.97 9.14 -30.68
C TYR A 503 -35.41 8.78 -31.01
N LEU A 504 -36.18 9.84 -31.20
CA LEU A 504 -37.60 9.82 -31.41
C LEU A 504 -37.91 9.79 -32.91
N ARG A 505 -38.71 8.81 -33.39
CA ARG A 505 -39.15 8.81 -34.80
C ARG A 505 -40.59 8.35 -35.03
N PRO A 506 -41.23 8.79 -36.14
CA PRO A 506 -42.47 8.20 -36.61
C PRO A 506 -42.25 6.78 -37.18
N PRO A 507 -43.22 5.87 -37.05
CA PRO A 507 -43.18 4.56 -37.71
C PRO A 507 -43.11 4.73 -39.24
N GLY A 508 -41.98 4.34 -39.86
CA GLY A 508 -41.84 4.28 -41.33
C GLY A 508 -40.62 5.01 -41.95
N GLU A 509 -39.86 5.80 -41.20
CA GLU A 509 -38.59 6.42 -41.67
C GLU A 509 -37.36 5.53 -41.38
N ALA A 510 -36.41 5.41 -42.32
CA ALA A 510 -35.20 4.57 -42.21
C ALA A 510 -33.92 5.40 -41.90
N PRO A 511 -32.95 4.89 -41.10
CA PRO A 511 -31.77 5.65 -40.66
C PRO A 511 -30.69 5.83 -41.75
N ARG A 512 -29.91 6.93 -41.70
CA ARG A 512 -28.79 7.24 -42.61
C ARG A 512 -27.43 7.01 -41.92
N ARG A 513 -26.53 6.27 -42.58
CA ARG A 513 -25.18 5.90 -42.08
C ARG A 513 -24.14 7.01 -42.35
N ARG A 514 -23.29 7.37 -41.38
CA ARG A 514 -22.07 8.18 -41.58
C ARG A 514 -20.85 7.51 -40.95
N VAL A 515 -19.80 7.31 -41.73
CA VAL A 515 -18.55 6.64 -41.34
C VAL A 515 -17.57 7.63 -40.73
N LYS A 516 -16.91 7.27 -39.62
CA LYS A 516 -15.55 7.73 -39.25
C LYS A 516 -14.76 6.65 -38.48
N SER A 517 -13.52 6.42 -38.93
CA SER A 517 -12.41 5.65 -38.31
C SER A 517 -11.70 6.50 -37.22
N MET A 518 -10.82 6.07 -36.30
CA MET A 518 -9.72 5.08 -36.14
C MET A 518 -9.58 4.79 -34.61
N ALA A 519 -9.02 3.68 -34.10
CA ALA A 519 -7.57 3.41 -34.01
C ALA A 519 -7.23 1.93 -33.69
N SER A 520 -5.99 1.58 -34.03
CA SER A 520 -5.35 0.29 -34.25
C SER A 520 -5.20 -0.64 -33.03
N MET A 521 -5.46 -1.93 -33.25
CA MET A 521 -5.15 -3.05 -32.37
C MET A 521 -4.07 -3.88 -33.05
N GLU A 522 -2.86 -3.96 -32.46
CA GLU A 522 -1.79 -4.84 -32.92
C GLU A 522 -1.84 -6.15 -32.11
N VAL A 523 -1.98 -7.26 -32.82
CA VAL A 523 -2.02 -8.63 -32.30
C VAL A 523 -0.58 -9.14 -32.23
N GLU A 524 -0.19 -9.86 -31.18
CA GLU A 524 1.09 -10.60 -31.17
C GLU A 524 1.22 -11.44 -32.44
N ASP A 525 2.35 -11.38 -33.13
CA ASP A 525 2.56 -12.11 -34.38
C ASP A 525 2.48 -13.62 -34.08
N PRO A 526 1.44 -14.35 -34.54
CA PRO A 526 1.27 -15.77 -34.26
C PRO A 526 2.25 -16.64 -35.08
N LYS A 527 3.07 -16.03 -35.95
CA LYS A 527 4.09 -16.71 -36.77
C LYS A 527 5.02 -17.63 -35.98
N PRO A 528 5.63 -17.24 -34.84
CA PRO A 528 6.58 -18.10 -34.14
C PRO A 528 5.89 -19.35 -33.56
N ALA A 529 4.69 -19.19 -32.99
CA ALA A 529 3.97 -20.28 -32.35
C ALA A 529 3.41 -21.28 -33.35
N ILE A 530 2.75 -20.83 -34.43
CA ILE A 530 2.24 -21.76 -35.46
C ILE A 530 3.38 -22.46 -36.19
N ARG A 531 4.50 -21.77 -36.47
CA ARG A 531 5.69 -22.40 -37.10
C ARG A 531 6.38 -23.43 -36.20
N SER A 532 6.20 -23.34 -34.89
CA SER A 532 6.79 -24.30 -33.95
C SER A 532 6.07 -25.66 -33.97
N SER A 533 4.84 -25.71 -34.47
CA SER A 533 4.09 -26.95 -34.62
C SER A 533 4.26 -27.52 -36.02
N PRO A 534 4.86 -28.71 -36.21
CA PRO A 534 4.92 -29.37 -37.51
C PRO A 534 3.55 -29.84 -38.00
N HIS A 535 2.52 -29.77 -37.15
CA HIS A 535 1.15 -30.20 -37.44
C HIS A 535 0.25 -29.08 -37.96
N LEU A 536 0.70 -27.82 -37.93
CA LEU A 536 -0.10 -26.65 -38.29
C LEU A 536 0.58 -25.82 -39.37
N GLU A 537 -0.23 -25.25 -40.27
CA GLU A 537 0.23 -24.33 -41.30
C GLU A 537 -0.68 -23.10 -41.32
N LEU A 538 -0.09 -21.89 -41.22
CA LEU A 538 -0.84 -20.65 -41.27
C LEU A 538 -1.26 -20.32 -42.72
N LYS A 539 -2.56 -20.43 -43.01
CA LYS A 539 -3.13 -20.15 -44.35
C LYS A 539 -3.71 -18.75 -44.52
N ALA A 540 -4.33 -18.22 -43.46
CA ALA A 540 -5.04 -16.95 -43.53
C ALA A 540 -5.07 -16.23 -42.19
N VAL A 541 -5.31 -14.92 -42.22
CA VAL A 541 -5.53 -14.09 -41.03
C VAL A 541 -6.81 -13.28 -41.18
N TYR A 542 -7.46 -12.99 -40.05
CA TYR A 542 -8.65 -12.15 -39.98
C TYR A 542 -8.53 -11.12 -38.87
N SER A 543 -9.03 -9.91 -39.12
CA SER A 543 -9.14 -8.86 -38.11
C SER A 543 -10.31 -7.91 -38.41
N ARG A 544 -10.59 -6.97 -37.52
CA ARG A 544 -11.62 -5.93 -37.75
C ARG A 544 -11.26 -4.98 -38.88
N SER A 545 -9.96 -4.81 -39.16
CA SER A 545 -9.47 -3.93 -40.22
C SER A 545 -8.40 -4.61 -41.07
N LEU A 546 -8.37 -4.28 -42.36
CA LEU A 546 -7.35 -4.80 -43.28
C LEU A 546 -5.94 -4.35 -42.87
N SER A 547 -5.80 -3.12 -42.35
CA SER A 547 -4.51 -2.62 -41.85
C SER A 547 -3.97 -3.47 -40.69
N SER A 548 -4.83 -3.88 -39.74
CA SER A 548 -4.42 -4.77 -38.65
C SER A 548 -3.98 -6.14 -39.19
N THR A 549 -4.64 -6.66 -40.22
CA THR A 549 -4.18 -7.93 -40.82
C THR A 549 -2.81 -7.81 -41.46
N GLN A 550 -2.46 -6.67 -42.07
CA GLN A 550 -1.17 -6.48 -42.76
C GLN A 550 0.03 -6.43 -41.80
N GLN A 551 -0.21 -6.03 -40.55
CA GLN A 551 0.81 -6.04 -39.49
C GLN A 551 1.12 -7.45 -39.00
N VAL A 552 0.13 -8.35 -39.05
CA VAL A 552 0.32 -9.76 -38.74
C VAL A 552 1.03 -10.41 -39.91
N ALA A 553 2.16 -11.05 -39.65
CA ALA A 553 2.81 -11.87 -40.64
C ALA A 553 3.08 -11.16 -42.00
N PRO A 554 3.70 -9.97 -42.06
CA PRO A 554 3.70 -9.09 -43.24
C PRO A 554 4.28 -9.77 -44.49
N ASP A 555 5.40 -10.49 -44.34
CA ASP A 555 6.11 -11.15 -45.45
C ASP A 555 5.61 -12.57 -45.78
N ALA A 556 4.56 -13.04 -45.11
CA ALA A 556 4.06 -14.39 -45.36
C ALA A 556 3.05 -14.39 -46.53
N PRO A 557 3.12 -15.38 -47.44
CA PRO A 557 2.16 -15.53 -48.53
C PRO A 557 0.84 -16.14 -48.01
N ILE A 558 0.09 -15.37 -47.22
CA ILE A 558 -1.16 -15.78 -46.57
C ILE A 558 -2.31 -14.87 -46.99
N ASP A 559 -3.52 -15.42 -47.01
CA ASP A 559 -4.71 -14.66 -47.34
C ASP A 559 -5.16 -13.78 -46.17
N ARG A 560 -5.72 -12.60 -46.46
CA ARG A 560 -6.07 -11.60 -45.45
C ARG A 560 -7.54 -11.21 -45.58
N TYR A 561 -8.28 -11.34 -44.48
CA TYR A 561 -9.73 -11.08 -44.40
C TYR A 561 -10.00 -9.97 -43.37
N ALA A 562 -11.00 -9.11 -43.61
CA ALA A 562 -11.31 -8.05 -42.66
C ALA A 562 -12.81 -7.76 -42.52
N GLY A 563 -13.22 -7.19 -41.39
CA GLY A 563 -14.58 -6.70 -41.19
C GLY A 563 -15.62 -7.81 -41.39
N ASP A 564 -16.51 -7.65 -42.37
CA ASP A 564 -17.63 -8.57 -42.64
C ASP A 564 -17.21 -9.85 -43.38
N ASP A 565 -15.92 -10.05 -43.67
CA ASP A 565 -15.43 -11.19 -44.47
C ASP A 565 -15.30 -12.51 -43.69
N LEU A 566 -15.64 -12.55 -42.39
CA LEU A 566 -15.51 -13.77 -41.57
C LEU A 566 -16.26 -14.99 -42.14
N PRO A 567 -17.52 -14.87 -42.64
CA PRO A 567 -18.21 -16.01 -43.24
C PRO A 567 -17.48 -16.56 -44.47
N ALA A 568 -16.83 -15.70 -45.27
CA ALA A 568 -16.05 -16.11 -46.42
C ALA A 568 -14.78 -16.88 -46.01
N LEU A 569 -14.11 -16.46 -44.94
CA LEU A 569 -12.99 -17.19 -44.36
C LEU A 569 -13.45 -18.57 -43.86
N LEU A 570 -14.53 -18.63 -43.08
CA LEU A 570 -15.01 -19.87 -42.47
C LEU A 570 -15.57 -20.87 -43.51
N ALA A 571 -16.02 -20.40 -44.67
CA ALA A 571 -16.48 -21.24 -45.77
C ALA A 571 -15.35 -21.99 -46.50
N ARG A 572 -14.08 -21.62 -46.28
CA ARG A 572 -12.93 -22.25 -46.93
C ARG A 572 -12.76 -23.70 -46.51
N THR A 573 -12.56 -24.59 -47.48
CA THR A 573 -12.35 -26.02 -47.24
C THR A 573 -10.91 -26.36 -46.87
N ASP A 574 -9.94 -25.50 -47.20
CA ASP A 574 -8.52 -25.68 -46.88
C ASP A 574 -8.14 -25.18 -45.48
N ILE A 575 -9.06 -24.54 -44.77
CA ILE A 575 -8.92 -24.13 -43.36
C ILE A 575 -9.65 -25.15 -42.49
N HIS A 576 -8.91 -25.85 -41.63
CA HIS A 576 -9.46 -26.87 -40.73
C HIS A 576 -9.66 -26.37 -39.30
N ALA A 577 -8.86 -25.38 -38.88
CA ALA A 577 -8.82 -24.89 -37.51
C ALA A 577 -8.56 -23.38 -37.46
N VAL A 578 -8.95 -22.73 -36.37
CA VAL A 578 -8.74 -21.30 -36.12
C VAL A 578 -8.22 -21.07 -34.70
N ILE A 579 -7.32 -20.10 -34.55
CA ILE A 579 -6.89 -19.56 -33.26
C ILE A 579 -7.59 -18.22 -33.08
N ILE A 580 -8.33 -18.05 -31.98
CA ILE A 580 -9.09 -16.84 -31.66
C ILE A 580 -8.34 -16.09 -30.56
N ALA A 581 -7.67 -14.99 -30.94
CA ALA A 581 -6.95 -14.10 -30.05
C ALA A 581 -7.62 -12.71 -30.03
N LEU A 582 -8.80 -12.64 -29.43
CA LEU A 582 -9.61 -11.42 -29.34
C LEU A 582 -9.77 -10.98 -27.87
N ALA A 583 -10.26 -9.76 -27.65
CA ALA A 583 -10.58 -9.30 -26.29
C ALA A 583 -11.62 -10.23 -25.63
N ILE A 584 -11.51 -10.43 -24.32
CA ILE A 584 -12.23 -11.46 -23.54
C ILE A 584 -13.75 -11.47 -23.85
N GLY A 585 -14.43 -10.34 -23.71
CA GLY A 585 -15.88 -10.19 -23.98
C GLY A 585 -16.30 -10.34 -25.43
N THR A 586 -15.36 -10.46 -26.37
CA THR A 586 -15.66 -10.53 -27.80
C THR A 586 -15.45 -11.91 -28.40
N GLN A 587 -14.90 -12.88 -27.67
CA GLN A 587 -14.51 -14.18 -28.24
C GLN A 587 -15.72 -15.08 -28.57
N SER A 588 -16.73 -15.13 -27.69
CA SER A 588 -17.83 -16.10 -27.76
C SER A 588 -18.57 -16.17 -29.10
N PRO A 589 -18.93 -15.04 -29.77
CA PRO A 589 -19.55 -15.09 -31.09
C PRO A 589 -18.66 -15.74 -32.17
N TYR A 590 -17.35 -15.51 -32.11
CA TYR A 590 -16.40 -16.08 -33.08
C TYR A 590 -16.15 -17.57 -32.82
N ILE A 591 -16.08 -17.97 -31.55
CA ILE A 591 -16.01 -19.38 -31.15
C ILE A 591 -17.22 -20.12 -31.71
N ARG A 592 -18.43 -19.59 -31.49
CA ARG A 592 -19.68 -20.18 -32.00
C ARG A 592 -19.69 -20.27 -33.53
N ALA A 593 -19.29 -19.20 -34.22
CA ALA A 593 -19.28 -19.16 -35.68
C ALA A 593 -18.30 -20.18 -36.27
N ALA A 594 -17.08 -20.27 -35.74
CA ALA A 594 -16.06 -21.18 -36.22
C ALA A 594 -16.43 -22.65 -35.99
N LEU A 595 -16.87 -22.99 -34.78
CA LEU A 595 -17.31 -24.35 -34.45
C LEU A 595 -18.52 -24.75 -35.29
N SER A 596 -19.50 -23.86 -35.48
CA SER A 596 -20.67 -24.12 -36.34
C SER A 596 -20.31 -24.32 -37.82
N ALA A 597 -19.20 -23.72 -38.27
CA ALA A 597 -18.64 -23.95 -39.59
C ALA A 597 -17.77 -25.23 -39.67
N GLY A 598 -17.72 -26.02 -38.60
CA GLY A 598 -16.94 -27.25 -38.52
C GLY A 598 -15.43 -27.04 -38.40
N LYS A 599 -14.99 -25.87 -37.91
CA LYS A 599 -13.57 -25.55 -37.70
C LYS A 599 -13.16 -25.83 -36.26
N HIS A 600 -12.04 -26.52 -36.05
CA HIS A 600 -11.47 -26.67 -34.71
C HIS A 600 -11.07 -25.30 -34.15
N VAL A 601 -11.25 -25.07 -32.85
CA VAL A 601 -11.00 -23.77 -32.23
C VAL A 601 -10.02 -23.91 -31.08
N LEU A 602 -8.98 -23.07 -31.09
CA LEU A 602 -8.19 -22.71 -29.91
C LEU A 602 -8.51 -21.26 -29.57
N SER A 603 -9.24 -21.01 -28.49
CA SER A 603 -9.56 -19.65 -28.02
C SER A 603 -8.60 -19.21 -26.93
N GLU A 604 -8.25 -17.93 -26.91
CA GLU A 604 -7.49 -17.34 -25.82
C GLU A 604 -8.22 -17.46 -24.48
N LYS A 605 -7.43 -17.51 -23.41
CA LYS A 605 -7.92 -17.34 -22.04
C LYS A 605 -8.24 -15.87 -21.76
N PRO A 606 -9.06 -15.60 -20.73
CA PRO A 606 -10.01 -16.49 -20.09
C PRO A 606 -11.13 -16.91 -21.05
N ILE A 607 -11.78 -18.02 -20.75
CA ILE A 607 -12.81 -18.65 -21.61
C ILE A 607 -13.94 -17.68 -22.01
N THR A 608 -14.40 -16.85 -21.07
CA THR A 608 -15.38 -15.76 -21.22
C THR A 608 -15.14 -14.73 -20.11
N GLU A 609 -15.95 -13.67 -20.07
CA GLU A 609 -15.91 -12.71 -18.95
C GLU A 609 -16.49 -13.34 -17.68
N HIS A 610 -17.70 -13.90 -17.73
CA HIS A 610 -18.36 -14.46 -16.55
C HIS A 610 -18.51 -15.98 -16.59
N VAL A 611 -18.54 -16.62 -15.42
CA VAL A 611 -18.78 -18.06 -15.24
C VAL A 611 -20.10 -18.48 -15.90
N ALA A 612 -21.15 -17.68 -15.73
CA ALA A 612 -22.46 -17.96 -16.34
C ALA A 612 -22.40 -18.05 -17.88
N ASP A 613 -21.62 -17.17 -18.51
CA ASP A 613 -21.44 -17.16 -19.96
C ASP A 613 -20.60 -18.36 -20.43
N ALA A 614 -19.55 -18.72 -19.67
CA ALA A 614 -18.75 -19.90 -19.93
C ALA A 614 -19.59 -21.17 -19.86
N VAL A 615 -20.44 -21.29 -18.82
CA VAL A 615 -21.36 -22.42 -18.65
C VAL A 615 -22.34 -22.51 -19.82
N ALA A 616 -22.95 -21.38 -20.22
CA ALA A 616 -23.89 -21.35 -21.35
C ALA A 616 -23.22 -21.67 -22.69
N LEU A 617 -21.98 -21.21 -22.89
CA LEU A 617 -21.20 -21.52 -24.09
C LEU A 617 -20.79 -22.99 -24.14
N LEU A 618 -20.36 -23.55 -23.01
CA LEU A 618 -19.97 -24.95 -22.89
C LEU A 618 -21.16 -25.89 -23.04
N GLN A 619 -22.31 -25.55 -22.45
CA GLN A 619 -23.54 -26.30 -22.63
C GLN A 619 -23.95 -26.34 -24.10
N TRP A 620 -23.96 -25.18 -24.78
CA TRP A 620 -24.22 -25.14 -26.21
C TRP A 620 -23.24 -26.00 -27.02
N TYR A 621 -21.95 -25.95 -26.69
CA TYR A 621 -20.93 -26.76 -27.36
C TYR A 621 -21.20 -28.27 -27.21
N ARG A 622 -21.57 -28.72 -26.00
CA ARG A 622 -21.87 -30.13 -25.70
C ARG A 622 -23.17 -30.61 -26.35
N GLU A 623 -24.19 -29.77 -26.41
CA GLU A 623 -25.50 -30.12 -26.96
C GLU A 623 -25.53 -30.07 -28.50
N THR A 624 -24.62 -29.32 -29.11
CA THR A 624 -24.55 -29.22 -30.56
C THR A 624 -23.71 -30.37 -31.12
N PRO A 625 -24.23 -31.18 -32.07
CA PRO A 625 -23.45 -32.23 -32.71
C PRO A 625 -22.34 -31.59 -33.56
N MET A 626 -21.14 -31.52 -32.98
CA MET A 626 -19.97 -30.87 -33.54
C MET A 626 -18.96 -31.91 -34.01
N VAL A 627 -18.42 -31.73 -35.21
CA VAL A 627 -17.24 -32.49 -35.68
C VAL A 627 -15.95 -31.84 -35.17
N ALA A 628 -16.02 -30.53 -34.85
CA ALA A 628 -14.90 -29.74 -34.41
C ALA A 628 -14.70 -29.80 -32.88
N THR A 629 -13.43 -29.67 -32.48
CA THR A 629 -13.02 -29.60 -31.08
C THR A 629 -12.80 -28.15 -30.65
N TRP A 630 -13.09 -27.86 -29.38
CA TRP A 630 -12.80 -26.57 -28.76
C TRP A 630 -11.75 -26.74 -27.67
N ALA A 631 -10.73 -25.90 -27.70
CA ALA A 631 -9.65 -25.81 -26.74
C ALA A 631 -9.47 -24.36 -26.24
N VAL A 632 -8.97 -24.19 -25.02
CA VAL A 632 -8.61 -22.89 -24.42
C VAL A 632 -7.10 -22.82 -24.22
N ALA A 633 -6.49 -21.74 -24.70
CA ALA A 633 -5.06 -21.45 -24.64
C ALA A 633 -4.68 -20.83 -23.28
N GLU A 634 -4.52 -21.66 -22.25
CA GLU A 634 -3.91 -21.26 -20.99
C GLU A 634 -2.46 -21.71 -20.95
N ASN A 635 -1.59 -20.79 -21.37
CA ASN A 635 -0.20 -21.09 -21.66
C ASN A 635 0.59 -21.50 -20.41
N TRP A 636 0.25 -21.02 -19.19
CA TRP A 636 1.04 -21.36 -18.00
C TRP A 636 1.00 -22.86 -17.64
N ARG A 637 0.02 -23.63 -18.14
CA ARG A 637 0.03 -25.10 -18.02
C ARG A 637 1.21 -25.78 -18.74
N TYR A 638 1.86 -25.06 -19.64
CA TYR A 638 2.99 -25.51 -20.46
C TYR A 638 4.32 -24.85 -20.07
N LEU A 639 4.38 -24.20 -18.91
CA LEU A 639 5.64 -23.77 -18.32
C LEU A 639 6.44 -25.00 -17.88
N ASP A 640 7.66 -25.16 -18.40
CA ASP A 640 8.52 -26.31 -18.09
C ASP A 640 8.76 -26.46 -16.58
N SER A 641 8.85 -25.33 -15.86
CA SER A 641 8.95 -25.29 -14.39
C SER A 641 7.73 -25.91 -13.70
N LEU A 642 6.51 -25.57 -14.13
CA LEU A 642 5.28 -26.16 -13.59
C LEU A 642 5.11 -27.63 -13.99
N VAL A 643 5.45 -27.99 -15.23
CA VAL A 643 5.42 -29.39 -15.71
C VAL A 643 6.40 -30.24 -14.89
N HIS A 644 7.62 -29.74 -14.68
CA HIS A 644 8.62 -30.41 -13.86
C HIS A 644 8.16 -30.51 -12.39
N ALA A 645 7.71 -29.42 -11.79
CA ALA A 645 7.20 -29.43 -10.41
C ALA A 645 6.02 -30.41 -10.25
N ARG A 646 5.11 -30.47 -11.22
CA ARG A 646 4.02 -31.45 -11.24
C ARG A 646 4.53 -32.90 -11.22
N SER A 647 5.61 -33.20 -11.95
CA SER A 647 6.23 -34.53 -11.93
C SER A 647 6.79 -34.92 -10.55
N LEU A 648 7.14 -33.94 -9.72
CA LEU A 648 7.67 -34.13 -8.36
C LEU A 648 6.56 -34.23 -7.30
N MET A 649 5.35 -33.73 -7.56
CA MET A 649 4.24 -33.70 -6.61
C MET A 649 3.97 -35.05 -5.91
N PRO A 650 3.97 -36.21 -6.59
CA PRO A 650 3.74 -37.51 -5.93
C PRO A 650 4.76 -37.84 -4.84
N ARG A 651 5.97 -37.30 -4.92
CA ARG A 651 7.06 -37.53 -3.94
C ARG A 651 6.85 -36.76 -2.64
N LEU A 652 5.99 -35.74 -2.60
CA LEU A 652 5.72 -34.97 -1.39
C LEU A 652 4.84 -35.73 -0.37
N GLY A 653 4.22 -36.85 -0.77
CA GLY A 653 3.25 -37.56 0.05
C GLY A 653 1.97 -36.76 0.23
N ARG A 654 1.36 -36.87 1.42
CA ARG A 654 0.12 -36.15 1.72
C ARG A 654 0.39 -34.65 1.86
N LEU A 655 -0.34 -33.84 1.09
CA LEU A 655 -0.19 -32.39 1.10
C LEU A 655 -0.75 -31.78 2.39
N SER A 656 -0.11 -30.70 2.87
CA SER A 656 -0.47 -30.01 4.12
C SER A 656 -0.79 -28.54 3.93
N GLN A 657 -0.10 -27.83 3.02
CA GLN A 657 -0.38 -26.44 2.68
C GLN A 657 0.01 -26.11 1.23
N PHE A 658 -0.61 -25.09 0.65
CA PHE A 658 -0.14 -24.47 -0.60
C PHE A 658 -0.27 -22.95 -0.56
N ARG A 659 0.50 -22.25 -1.40
CA ARG A 659 0.48 -20.80 -1.54
C ARG A 659 0.70 -20.41 -3.00
N THR A 660 -0.01 -19.39 -3.45
CA THR A 660 0.14 -18.76 -4.76
C THR A 660 0.37 -17.27 -4.58
N LEU A 661 1.42 -16.73 -5.17
CA LEU A 661 1.77 -15.30 -5.13
C LEU A 661 1.80 -14.73 -6.54
N LEU A 662 1.27 -13.50 -6.67
CA LEU A 662 1.39 -12.69 -7.86
C LEU A 662 1.55 -11.22 -7.47
N TYR A 663 2.79 -10.79 -7.33
CA TYR A 663 3.17 -9.41 -7.09
C TYR A 663 3.88 -8.85 -8.33
N ASP A 664 3.25 -7.85 -8.94
CA ASP A 664 3.81 -7.15 -10.09
C ASP A 664 3.42 -5.66 -10.05
N ASN A 665 4.02 -4.88 -10.93
CA ASN A 665 3.76 -3.45 -11.07
C ASN A 665 3.23 -3.15 -12.48
N ILE A 666 1.95 -3.43 -12.70
CA ILE A 666 1.29 -3.19 -13.99
C ILE A 666 1.16 -1.69 -14.20
N GLY A 667 1.71 -1.21 -15.32
CA GLY A 667 1.69 0.19 -15.71
C GLY A 667 2.61 0.48 -16.90
N PRO A 668 2.86 1.76 -17.21
CA PRO A 668 3.61 2.16 -18.41
C PRO A 668 5.06 1.66 -18.49
N LYS A 669 5.64 1.25 -17.35
CA LYS A 669 7.02 0.72 -17.27
C LYS A 669 7.07 -0.80 -17.08
N TRP A 670 5.91 -1.46 -17.10
CA TRP A 670 5.82 -2.91 -17.00
C TRP A 670 6.51 -3.54 -18.22
N HIS A 671 7.13 -4.70 -18.04
CA HIS A 671 7.80 -5.42 -19.13
C HIS A 671 6.83 -5.80 -20.28
N LEU A 672 5.53 -5.76 -19.98
CA LEU A 672 4.40 -5.99 -20.88
C LEU A 672 3.53 -4.72 -21.07
N ALA A 673 4.10 -3.52 -20.89
CA ALA A 673 3.37 -2.24 -20.94
C ALA A 673 2.51 -2.01 -22.20
N ARG A 674 2.85 -2.62 -23.34
CA ARG A 674 2.00 -2.59 -24.55
C ARG A 674 0.57 -3.11 -24.32
N TYR A 675 0.39 -4.04 -23.38
CA TYR A 675 -0.92 -4.55 -23.02
C TYR A 675 -1.69 -3.61 -22.10
N PHE A 676 -0.97 -2.86 -21.27
CA PHE A 676 -1.51 -1.80 -20.41
C PHE A 676 -2.19 -0.68 -21.20
N ASP A 677 -1.73 -0.39 -22.41
CA ASP A 677 -2.30 0.67 -23.25
C ASP A 677 -3.54 0.23 -24.05
N THR A 678 -3.97 -1.04 -23.95
CA THR A 678 -5.15 -1.51 -24.70
C THR A 678 -6.45 -1.01 -24.09
N THR A 679 -7.32 -0.43 -24.93
CA THR A 679 -8.56 0.23 -24.46
C THR A 679 -9.46 -0.68 -23.64
N TRP A 680 -9.58 -1.96 -24.01
CA TRP A 680 -10.44 -2.92 -23.31
C TRP A 680 -9.88 -3.38 -21.95
N ARG A 681 -8.58 -3.16 -21.68
CA ARG A 681 -7.98 -3.37 -20.35
C ARG A 681 -7.98 -2.11 -19.50
N GLN A 682 -7.88 -0.94 -20.12
CA GLN A 682 -8.06 0.35 -19.43
C GLN A 682 -9.53 0.61 -19.05
N GLN A 683 -10.46 0.04 -19.82
CA GLN A 683 -11.92 0.11 -19.60
C GLN A 683 -12.51 -1.30 -19.63
N PRO A 684 -12.24 -2.12 -18.61
CA PRO A 684 -12.63 -3.52 -18.62
C PRO A 684 -14.13 -3.69 -18.43
N SER A 685 -14.74 -4.50 -19.31
CA SER A 685 -16.08 -5.07 -19.13
C SER A 685 -16.07 -6.28 -18.19
N HIS A 686 -14.96 -7.02 -18.16
CA HIS A 686 -14.77 -8.20 -17.31
C HIS A 686 -14.59 -7.83 -15.83
N GLN A 687 -15.11 -8.67 -14.94
CA GLN A 687 -14.99 -8.50 -13.50
C GLN A 687 -13.53 -8.55 -13.05
N GLY A 688 -13.19 -7.73 -12.05
CA GLY A 688 -11.85 -7.73 -11.45
C GLY A 688 -10.72 -7.17 -12.33
N GLY A 689 -10.97 -6.82 -13.60
CA GLY A 689 -9.97 -6.21 -14.48
C GLY A 689 -8.72 -7.10 -14.60
N TYR A 690 -7.56 -6.52 -14.31
CA TYR A 690 -6.29 -7.23 -14.35
C TYR A 690 -6.19 -8.41 -13.36
N LEU A 691 -6.94 -8.42 -12.26
CA LEU A 691 -6.98 -9.59 -11.37
C LEU A 691 -7.51 -10.83 -12.10
N LEU A 692 -8.43 -10.65 -13.04
CA LEU A 692 -8.97 -11.73 -13.86
C LEU A 692 -8.05 -12.04 -15.05
N ASP A 693 -7.68 -11.02 -15.83
CA ASP A 693 -6.89 -11.21 -17.06
C ASP A 693 -5.50 -11.81 -16.78
N TYR A 694 -4.86 -11.40 -15.67
CA TYR A 694 -3.53 -11.89 -15.31
C TYR A 694 -3.56 -12.99 -14.24
N GLY A 695 -4.45 -12.89 -13.23
CA GLY A 695 -4.52 -13.85 -12.14
C GLY A 695 -5.00 -15.25 -12.53
N VAL A 696 -5.75 -15.39 -13.63
CA VAL A 696 -6.20 -16.70 -14.15
C VAL A 696 -5.02 -17.65 -14.40
N HIS A 697 -3.90 -17.11 -14.88
CA HIS A 697 -2.68 -17.86 -15.13
C HIS A 697 -2.08 -18.48 -13.86
N SER A 698 -1.96 -17.66 -12.80
CA SER A 698 -1.46 -18.11 -11.51
C SER A 698 -2.31 -19.23 -10.93
N LEU A 699 -3.64 -19.13 -11.06
CA LEU A 699 -4.56 -20.14 -10.55
C LEU A 699 -4.59 -21.41 -11.40
N ALA A 700 -4.43 -21.31 -12.72
CA ALA A 700 -4.24 -22.47 -13.58
C ALA A 700 -3.01 -23.27 -13.16
N GLY A 701 -1.89 -22.58 -12.83
CA GLY A 701 -0.70 -23.20 -12.26
C GLY A 701 -0.95 -23.87 -10.90
N THR A 702 -1.72 -23.22 -10.02
CA THR A 702 -2.11 -23.80 -8.72
C THR A 702 -2.91 -25.08 -8.89
N ARG A 703 -3.94 -25.06 -9.75
CA ARG A 703 -4.77 -26.23 -10.06
C ARG A 703 -3.95 -27.36 -10.72
N LEU A 704 -3.00 -27.01 -11.60
CA LEU A 704 -2.09 -27.98 -12.20
C LEU A 704 -1.24 -28.70 -11.14
N LEU A 705 -0.64 -27.96 -10.20
CA LEU A 705 0.17 -28.57 -9.14
C LEU A 705 -0.66 -29.46 -8.22
N LEU A 706 -1.81 -28.96 -7.75
CA LEU A 706 -2.70 -29.70 -6.86
C LEU A 706 -3.28 -30.96 -7.52
N GLY A 707 -3.49 -30.96 -8.84
CA GLY A 707 -3.99 -32.10 -9.58
C GLY A 707 -5.38 -32.52 -9.12
N ASP A 708 -5.50 -33.72 -8.55
CA ASP A 708 -6.78 -34.28 -8.10
C ASP A 708 -7.28 -33.68 -6.78
N GLU A 709 -6.43 -32.93 -6.09
CA GLU A 709 -6.82 -32.17 -4.89
C GLU A 709 -7.57 -30.90 -5.31
N ARG A 710 -8.89 -31.04 -5.47
CA ARG A 710 -9.76 -29.99 -6.00
C ARG A 710 -10.07 -28.94 -4.95
N ILE A 711 -9.99 -27.68 -5.34
CA ILE A 711 -10.42 -26.56 -4.52
C ILE A 711 -11.94 -26.61 -4.42
N ALA A 712 -12.51 -26.52 -3.22
CA ALA A 712 -13.94 -26.64 -2.97
C ALA A 712 -14.57 -25.34 -2.48
N ARG A 713 -13.80 -24.50 -1.78
CA ARG A 713 -14.31 -23.29 -1.13
C ARG A 713 -13.27 -22.19 -1.10
N VAL A 714 -13.71 -20.94 -1.26
CA VAL A 714 -12.85 -19.75 -1.19
C VAL A 714 -13.44 -18.68 -0.28
N ALA A 715 -12.59 -17.89 0.36
CA ALA A 715 -12.99 -16.64 1.00
C ALA A 715 -11.92 -15.57 0.77
N ALA A 716 -12.33 -14.37 0.36
CA ALA A 716 -11.38 -13.36 -0.12
C ALA A 716 -11.76 -11.93 0.27
N PHE A 717 -10.75 -11.07 0.25
CA PHE A 717 -10.88 -9.61 0.32
C PHE A 717 -10.12 -8.98 -0.84
N THR A 718 -10.64 -7.86 -1.34
CA THR A 718 -10.04 -7.12 -2.45
C THR A 718 -9.94 -5.63 -2.14
N ARG A 719 -9.01 -4.95 -2.80
CA ARG A 719 -8.85 -3.51 -2.74
C ARG A 719 -8.45 -2.96 -4.11
N SER A 720 -8.84 -1.71 -4.37
CA SER A 720 -8.24 -0.88 -5.41
C SER A 720 -7.22 0.04 -4.75
N VAL A 721 -5.96 -0.07 -5.15
CA VAL A 721 -4.84 0.73 -4.67
C VAL A 721 -4.44 1.76 -5.73
N ASN A 722 -4.44 1.37 -7.00
CA ASN A 722 -4.08 2.19 -8.14
C ASN A 722 -5.28 2.38 -9.08
N PRO A 723 -5.86 3.60 -9.14
CA PRO A 723 -6.98 3.90 -10.02
C PRO A 723 -6.72 3.67 -11.52
N ALA A 724 -5.45 3.55 -11.94
CA ALA A 724 -5.09 3.22 -13.33
C ALA A 724 -5.30 1.74 -13.69
N LEU A 725 -5.63 0.89 -12.71
CA LEU A 725 -5.96 -0.53 -12.88
C LEU A 725 -7.39 -0.80 -12.39
N PRO A 726 -8.42 -0.27 -13.08
CA PRO A 726 -9.80 -0.51 -12.68
C PRO A 726 -10.22 -1.97 -12.90
N PRO A 727 -11.22 -2.48 -12.16
CA PRO A 727 -11.81 -1.90 -10.95
C PRO A 727 -11.02 -2.22 -9.67
N LEU A 728 -10.14 -3.23 -9.70
CA LEU A 728 -9.44 -3.79 -8.54
C LEU A 728 -8.04 -4.26 -8.98
N ASP A 729 -7.07 -4.18 -8.07
CA ASP A 729 -5.66 -4.56 -8.34
C ASP A 729 -5.02 -5.39 -7.23
N THR A 730 -5.73 -5.59 -6.11
CA THR A 730 -5.23 -6.31 -4.94
C THR A 730 -6.28 -7.32 -4.46
N MET A 731 -5.86 -8.56 -4.22
CA MET A 731 -6.69 -9.66 -3.72
C MET A 731 -5.90 -10.54 -2.76
N ASP A 732 -6.46 -10.81 -1.57
CA ASP A 732 -5.97 -11.83 -0.65
C ASP A 732 -7.10 -12.83 -0.37
N ALA A 733 -6.82 -14.12 -0.53
CA ALA A 733 -7.80 -15.18 -0.37
C ALA A 733 -7.25 -16.41 0.37
N ILE A 734 -8.14 -17.06 1.12
CA ILE A 734 -7.95 -18.40 1.67
C ILE A 734 -8.80 -19.39 0.88
N LEU A 735 -8.21 -20.54 0.56
CA LEU A 735 -8.80 -21.58 -0.26
C LEU A 735 -8.79 -22.88 0.55
N GLN A 736 -9.85 -23.65 0.42
CA GLN A 736 -9.98 -24.98 1.02
C GLN A 736 -10.36 -25.98 -0.07
N THR A 737 -9.72 -27.13 -0.05
CA THR A 737 -9.95 -28.22 -1.00
C THR A 737 -10.98 -29.23 -0.48
N GLU A 738 -11.38 -30.19 -1.32
CA GLU A 738 -12.32 -31.26 -0.95
C GLU A 738 -11.79 -32.12 0.21
N SER A 739 -10.47 -32.37 0.29
CA SER A 739 -9.88 -33.10 1.41
C SER A 739 -9.70 -32.27 2.68
N GLY A 740 -9.94 -30.96 2.60
CA GLY A 740 -9.74 -30.00 3.69
C GLY A 740 -8.35 -29.37 3.73
N LEU A 741 -7.46 -29.65 2.76
CA LEU A 741 -6.20 -28.93 2.56
C LEU A 741 -6.49 -27.44 2.41
N GLN A 742 -5.67 -26.61 3.05
CA GLN A 742 -5.80 -25.16 3.02
C GLN A 742 -4.63 -24.52 2.28
N GLY A 743 -4.92 -23.44 1.59
CA GLY A 743 -3.90 -22.62 0.97
C GLY A 743 -4.30 -21.17 0.81
N THR A 744 -3.34 -20.36 0.36
CA THR A 744 -3.55 -18.92 0.19
C THR A 744 -3.24 -18.48 -1.24
N VAL A 745 -3.96 -17.44 -1.68
CA VAL A 745 -3.70 -16.72 -2.93
C VAL A 745 -3.53 -15.26 -2.57
N GLN A 746 -2.44 -14.64 -3.01
CA GLN A 746 -2.17 -13.22 -2.78
C GLN A 746 -1.73 -12.55 -4.07
N PHE A 747 -2.55 -11.65 -4.56
CA PHE A 747 -2.31 -10.86 -5.75
C PHE A 747 -2.19 -9.38 -5.39
N GLY A 748 -1.11 -8.74 -5.84
CA GLY A 748 -0.94 -7.30 -5.81
C GLY A 748 -0.34 -6.85 -7.13
N LEU A 749 -1.13 -6.14 -7.94
CA LEU A 749 -0.75 -5.78 -9.32
C LEU A 749 -0.24 -4.34 -9.46
N SER A 750 -0.19 -3.61 -8.34
CA SER A 750 0.39 -2.27 -8.26
C SER A 750 1.34 -2.15 -7.06
N THR A 751 2.32 -3.05 -6.97
CA THR A 751 3.32 -3.06 -5.89
C THR A 751 4.73 -2.91 -6.44
N SER A 752 5.67 -2.40 -5.64
CA SER A 752 7.10 -2.39 -6.01
C SER A 752 7.77 -3.76 -5.83
N LEU A 753 7.11 -4.70 -5.13
CA LEU A 753 7.57 -6.08 -5.00
C LEU A 753 7.33 -6.82 -6.31
N GLN A 754 8.35 -7.48 -6.85
CA GLN A 754 8.22 -8.39 -7.99
C GLN A 754 8.46 -9.80 -7.50
N ASP A 755 7.38 -10.55 -7.32
CA ASP A 755 7.44 -11.92 -6.83
C ASP A 755 6.21 -12.69 -7.33
N ALA A 756 6.43 -13.81 -8.00
CA ALA A 756 5.37 -14.63 -8.54
C ALA A 756 5.76 -16.10 -8.50
N GLY A 757 4.85 -16.94 -8.02
CA GLY A 757 5.13 -18.35 -7.91
C GLY A 757 4.18 -19.12 -6.99
N TRP A 758 4.55 -20.37 -6.78
CA TRP A 758 3.80 -21.35 -6.01
C TRP A 758 4.67 -21.97 -4.94
N THR A 759 4.06 -22.30 -3.82
CA THR A 759 4.67 -23.15 -2.81
C THR A 759 3.70 -24.28 -2.49
N VAL A 760 4.17 -25.52 -2.46
CA VAL A 760 3.37 -26.67 -2.02
C VAL A 760 4.16 -27.44 -0.99
N VAL A 761 3.53 -27.78 0.13
CA VAL A 761 4.14 -28.50 1.25
C VAL A 761 3.41 -29.82 1.45
N GLY A 762 4.16 -30.90 1.63
CA GLY A 762 3.66 -32.22 1.96
C GLY A 762 4.44 -32.88 3.09
N GLU A 763 4.05 -34.11 3.41
CA GLU A 763 4.65 -34.94 4.45
C GLU A 763 6.15 -35.13 4.32
N HIS A 764 6.64 -35.30 3.09
CA HIS A 764 8.04 -35.61 2.81
C HIS A 764 8.87 -34.39 2.40
N GLY A 765 8.29 -33.19 2.35
CA GLY A 765 9.02 -32.02 1.89
C GLY A 765 8.17 -30.90 1.30
N HIS A 766 8.79 -30.05 0.49
CA HIS A 766 8.09 -28.95 -0.18
C HIS A 766 8.72 -28.60 -1.54
N LEU A 767 7.91 -27.92 -2.37
CA LEU A 767 8.33 -27.33 -3.63
C LEU A 767 8.11 -25.82 -3.58
N GLN A 768 9.06 -25.05 -4.09
CA GLN A 768 8.90 -23.64 -4.43
C GLN A 768 9.13 -23.49 -5.93
N VAL A 769 8.15 -22.92 -6.62
CA VAL A 769 8.12 -22.84 -8.08
C VAL A 769 7.94 -21.40 -8.49
N THR A 770 8.83 -20.88 -9.33
CA THR A 770 8.64 -19.63 -10.07
C THR A 770 8.55 -19.97 -11.56
N MET A 771 8.34 -18.97 -12.42
CA MET A 771 8.30 -19.21 -13.87
C MET A 771 9.57 -19.88 -14.40
N THR A 772 10.74 -19.60 -13.83
CA THR A 772 12.05 -20.04 -14.34
C THR A 772 12.83 -20.94 -13.38
N ARG A 773 12.27 -21.30 -12.22
CA ARG A 773 12.99 -22.09 -11.21
C ARG A 773 12.06 -22.99 -10.43
N VAL A 774 12.52 -24.21 -10.16
CA VAL A 774 11.94 -25.11 -9.16
C VAL A 774 12.99 -25.41 -8.10
N VAL A 775 12.67 -25.10 -6.85
CA VAL A 775 13.41 -25.57 -5.67
C VAL A 775 12.59 -26.69 -5.05
N SER A 776 13.17 -27.87 -4.92
CA SER A 776 12.56 -29.02 -4.28
C SER A 776 13.38 -29.46 -3.09
N VAL A 777 12.73 -29.65 -1.95
CA VAL A 777 13.35 -30.24 -0.75
C VAL A 777 12.50 -31.44 -0.39
N ILE A 778 13.01 -32.65 -0.62
CA ILE A 778 12.26 -33.91 -0.45
C ILE A 778 13.14 -34.89 0.31
N ASP A 779 12.63 -35.43 1.42
CA ASP A 779 13.34 -36.37 2.31
C ASP A 779 14.71 -35.85 2.81
N GLY A 780 14.87 -34.51 2.85
CA GLY A 780 16.10 -33.83 3.25
C GLY A 780 17.07 -33.52 2.11
N ASP A 781 16.79 -34.00 0.89
CA ASP A 781 17.56 -33.69 -0.31
C ASP A 781 17.02 -32.43 -0.98
N GLU A 782 17.88 -31.42 -1.14
CA GLU A 782 17.57 -30.18 -1.86
C GLU A 782 18.08 -30.24 -3.31
N GLU A 783 17.19 -30.01 -4.26
CA GLU A 783 17.48 -29.90 -5.69
C GLU A 783 16.90 -28.61 -6.25
N ILE A 784 17.73 -27.84 -6.96
CA ILE A 784 17.36 -26.60 -7.64
C ILE A 784 17.51 -26.81 -9.14
N VAL A 785 16.43 -26.63 -9.88
CA VAL A 785 16.40 -26.74 -11.34
C VAL A 785 15.98 -25.39 -11.93
N ASP A 786 16.85 -24.81 -12.74
CA ASP A 786 16.59 -23.58 -13.50
C ASP A 786 16.12 -23.92 -14.93
N PHE A 787 15.13 -23.18 -15.41
CA PHE A 787 14.54 -23.28 -16.74
C PHE A 787 14.81 -22.00 -17.53
N SER A 788 14.87 -22.11 -18.86
CA SER A 788 15.02 -20.92 -19.69
C SER A 788 13.80 -20.02 -19.57
N ALA A 789 14.03 -18.71 -19.49
CA ALA A 789 12.98 -17.70 -19.60
C ALA A 789 12.47 -17.53 -21.05
N ASP A 790 13.07 -18.25 -22.01
CA ASP A 790 12.71 -18.15 -23.42
C ASP A 790 11.23 -18.48 -23.64
N GLY A 791 10.52 -17.55 -24.28
CA GLY A 791 9.07 -17.50 -24.44
C GLY A 791 8.44 -18.60 -25.30
N LEU A 792 8.79 -19.86 -25.06
CA LEU A 792 8.25 -21.05 -25.71
C LEU A 792 6.89 -21.49 -25.12
N VAL A 793 6.35 -20.77 -24.14
CA VAL A 793 5.10 -21.15 -23.49
C VAL A 793 3.92 -21.18 -24.47
N VAL A 794 3.80 -20.15 -25.33
CA VAL A 794 2.77 -20.07 -26.39
C VAL A 794 3.07 -21.02 -27.56
N PRO A 795 4.33 -21.17 -28.04
CA PRO A 795 4.71 -22.27 -28.93
C PRO A 795 4.32 -23.67 -28.42
N ASN A 796 4.54 -23.97 -27.14
CA ASN A 796 4.29 -25.28 -26.55
C ASN A 796 2.80 -25.60 -26.49
N GLU A 797 1.94 -24.65 -26.10
CA GLU A 797 0.48 -24.89 -26.09
C GLU A 797 -0.09 -25.08 -27.50
N VAL A 798 0.41 -24.31 -28.49
CA VAL A 798 -0.02 -24.42 -29.88
C VAL A 798 0.49 -25.73 -30.50
N HIS A 799 1.71 -26.15 -30.15
CA HIS A 799 2.25 -27.45 -30.52
C HIS A 799 1.39 -28.58 -29.96
N ALA A 800 1.09 -28.57 -28.66
CA ALA A 800 0.28 -29.59 -27.99
C ALA A 800 -1.14 -29.67 -28.58
N TRP A 801 -1.73 -28.54 -28.93
CA TRP A 801 -3.02 -28.50 -29.62
C TRP A 801 -2.94 -29.11 -31.03
N GLY A 802 -1.94 -28.72 -31.82
CA GLY A 802 -1.72 -29.26 -33.17
C GLY A 802 -1.46 -30.77 -33.18
N GLU A 803 -0.69 -31.26 -32.21
CA GLU A 803 -0.46 -32.69 -32.01
C GLU A 803 -1.77 -33.42 -31.68
N ALA A 804 -2.57 -32.91 -30.74
CA ALA A 804 -3.85 -33.50 -30.37
C ALA A 804 -4.82 -33.56 -31.56
N LEU A 805 -4.89 -32.49 -32.36
CA LEU A 805 -5.67 -32.46 -33.61
C LEU A 805 -5.19 -33.52 -34.60
N SER A 806 -3.87 -33.67 -34.79
CA SER A 806 -3.32 -34.68 -35.70
C SER A 806 -3.66 -36.12 -35.29
N ARG A 807 -3.86 -36.34 -33.98
CA ARG A 807 -4.27 -37.62 -33.38
C ARG A 807 -5.79 -37.78 -33.29
N GLY A 808 -6.58 -36.77 -33.69
CA GLY A 808 -8.04 -36.78 -33.63
C GLY A 808 -8.59 -36.76 -32.20
N ARG A 809 -7.88 -36.15 -31.25
CA ARG A 809 -8.27 -36.08 -29.83
C ARG A 809 -8.29 -34.63 -29.33
N VAL A 810 -8.92 -34.43 -28.17
CA VAL A 810 -8.84 -33.17 -27.42
C VAL A 810 -7.72 -33.31 -26.39
N ASN A 811 -6.87 -32.28 -26.26
CA ASN A 811 -5.93 -32.21 -25.15
C ASN A 811 -6.69 -31.75 -23.90
N MET A 812 -6.79 -32.61 -22.89
CA MET A 812 -7.58 -32.35 -21.69
C MET A 812 -7.07 -31.18 -20.85
N GLN A 813 -5.78 -30.86 -20.93
CA GLN A 813 -5.18 -29.65 -20.32
C GLN A 813 -5.69 -28.36 -20.95
N GLN A 814 -6.17 -28.43 -22.20
CA GLN A 814 -6.76 -27.30 -22.92
C GLN A 814 -8.29 -27.42 -23.03
N SER A 815 -8.92 -28.34 -22.29
CA SER A 815 -10.37 -28.48 -22.36
C SER A 815 -11.06 -27.19 -21.89
N PRO A 816 -12.20 -26.80 -22.49
CA PRO A 816 -12.97 -25.64 -22.04
C PRO A 816 -13.40 -25.74 -20.57
N GLU A 817 -13.60 -26.95 -20.07
CA GLU A 817 -13.85 -27.24 -18.66
C GLU A 817 -12.71 -26.75 -17.75
N GLN A 818 -11.45 -26.89 -18.17
CA GLN A 818 -10.32 -26.34 -17.43
C GLN A 818 -10.38 -24.81 -17.37
N GLY A 819 -10.66 -24.16 -18.51
CA GLY A 819 -10.79 -22.70 -18.57
C GLY A 819 -11.95 -22.17 -17.73
N LEU A 820 -13.08 -22.89 -17.68
CA LEU A 820 -14.21 -22.57 -16.79
C LEU A 820 -13.82 -22.67 -15.31
N ALA A 821 -13.11 -23.72 -14.93
CA ALA A 821 -12.68 -23.92 -13.55
C ALA A 821 -11.64 -22.87 -13.10
N ASP A 822 -10.77 -22.40 -13.99
CA ASP A 822 -9.83 -21.31 -13.68
C ASP A 822 -10.59 -19.97 -13.47
N LEU A 823 -11.56 -19.68 -14.35
CA LEU A 823 -12.40 -18.49 -14.26
C LEU A 823 -13.25 -18.47 -12.98
N GLU A 824 -13.80 -19.62 -12.60
CA GLU A 824 -14.64 -19.78 -11.41
C GLU A 824 -13.92 -19.35 -10.13
N LEU A 825 -12.63 -19.69 -9.98
CA LEU A 825 -11.87 -19.30 -8.80
C LEU A 825 -11.79 -17.78 -8.64
N ILE A 826 -11.46 -17.05 -9.72
CA ILE A 826 -11.40 -15.58 -9.68
C ILE A 826 -12.78 -15.02 -9.37
N GLU A 827 -13.81 -15.45 -10.09
CA GLU A 827 -15.16 -14.90 -9.92
C GLU A 827 -15.70 -15.17 -8.51
N ALA A 828 -15.52 -16.38 -7.96
CA ALA A 828 -15.94 -16.72 -6.60
C ALA A 828 -15.17 -15.92 -5.53
N MET A 829 -13.86 -15.68 -5.72
CA MET A 829 -13.10 -14.80 -4.83
C MET A 829 -13.60 -13.35 -4.89
N LEU A 830 -13.91 -12.84 -6.08
CA LEU A 830 -14.51 -11.50 -6.24
C LEU A 830 -15.90 -11.41 -5.59
N GLN A 831 -16.74 -12.43 -5.76
CA GLN A 831 -18.06 -12.51 -5.11
C GLN A 831 -17.93 -12.55 -3.59
N SER A 832 -16.99 -13.35 -3.06
CA SER A 832 -16.69 -13.39 -1.63
C SER A 832 -16.29 -12.02 -1.08
N ALA A 833 -15.44 -11.29 -1.81
CA ALA A 833 -15.01 -9.96 -1.40
C ALA A 833 -16.15 -8.93 -1.38
N VAL A 834 -17.06 -8.97 -2.37
CA VAL A 834 -18.28 -8.14 -2.39
C VAL A 834 -19.16 -8.45 -1.17
N GLU A 835 -19.22 -9.72 -0.77
CA GLU A 835 -19.92 -10.19 0.42
C GLU A 835 -19.11 -10.09 1.72
N LYS A 836 -18.04 -9.28 1.75
CA LYS A 836 -17.20 -9.00 2.93
C LYS A 836 -16.53 -10.26 3.51
N GLY A 837 -16.01 -11.12 2.64
CA GLY A 837 -15.25 -12.31 3.02
C GLY A 837 -16.12 -13.51 3.37
N LYS A 838 -17.41 -13.51 3.00
CA LYS A 838 -18.26 -14.69 3.14
C LYS A 838 -17.71 -15.82 2.26
N PRO A 839 -17.55 -17.06 2.77
CA PRO A 839 -17.07 -18.16 1.94
C PRO A 839 -18.04 -18.52 0.81
N HIS A 840 -17.50 -18.87 -0.36
CA HIS A 840 -18.22 -19.36 -1.53
C HIS A 840 -17.77 -20.77 -1.88
N ASP A 841 -18.73 -21.66 -2.12
CA ASP A 841 -18.49 -23.02 -2.59
C ASP A 841 -18.39 -23.05 -4.12
N LEU A 842 -17.46 -23.84 -4.63
CA LEU A 842 -17.18 -23.97 -6.06
C LEU A 842 -17.95 -25.15 -6.64
N CYS A 843 -18.46 -24.99 -7.87
CA CYS A 843 -19.32 -25.96 -8.55
C CYS A 843 -18.67 -26.57 -9.79
N HIS A 844 -17.61 -25.97 -10.34
CA HIS A 844 -17.03 -26.34 -11.63
C HIS A 844 -15.59 -26.88 -11.56
N GLN A 845 -15.10 -27.20 -10.36
CA GLN A 845 -13.73 -27.71 -10.15
C GLN A 845 -13.55 -29.20 -10.52
N HIS A 846 -14.64 -29.93 -10.73
CA HIS A 846 -14.62 -31.32 -11.21
C HIS A 846 -14.32 -31.39 -12.71
N VAL A 847 -13.04 -31.28 -13.06
CA VAL A 847 -12.54 -31.43 -14.44
C VAL A 847 -11.77 -32.74 -14.57
N VAL A 848 -11.87 -33.40 -15.73
CA VAL A 848 -11.11 -34.62 -16.02
C VAL A 848 -9.66 -34.25 -16.33
N THR A 849 -8.73 -34.88 -15.62
CA THR A 849 -7.29 -34.70 -15.72
C THR A 849 -6.67 -36.00 -16.27
N ASP A 850 -6.11 -35.98 -17.48
CA ASP A 850 -5.57 -37.17 -18.17
C ASP A 850 -4.23 -37.69 -17.60
N PHE A 851 -3.88 -37.37 -16.37
CA PHE A 851 -2.61 -37.82 -15.76
C PHE A 851 -2.58 -39.32 -15.42
N GLU A 852 -3.69 -40.04 -15.61
CA GLU A 852 -3.79 -41.49 -15.47
C GLU A 852 -4.22 -42.15 -16.80
N LYS A 853 -3.28 -42.24 -17.76
CA LYS A 853 -3.14 -43.29 -18.81
C LYS A 853 -2.50 -42.71 -20.09
N GLU A 854 -1.18 -42.59 -20.09
CA GLU A 854 -0.37 -42.95 -21.27
C GLU A 854 0.67 -44.00 -20.85
#